data_AF-A0A3Q7J189-F1
#
_entry.id   AF-A0A3Q7J189-F1
#
_cell.length_a   1.000
_cell.length_b   1.000
_cell.length_c   1.000
_cell.angle_alpha   90.00
_cell.angle_beta   90.00
_cell.angle_gamma   90.00
#
_symmetry.space_group_name_H-M   'P 1'
#
loop_
_entity.id
_entity.type
_entity.pdbx_description
1 polymer ?
#
loop_
_entity_poly.entity_id
_entity_poly.type
_entity_poly.pdbx_seq_one_letter_code
_entity_poly.pdbx_strand_id
1 'polypeptide(L)'
;MSLSKFEPNDDILDFVIKKANGLKGLVDTNLEVIPSQCIQPKEQRLDKSQTDNQESIPTIDLSNFDDLSVEKSIQEAASKWGFFQIINHGIPIEVLDDLKEAGHKFFELPAEEKVKYSTESYSAGESVLMFWSAIGEKDEKVLEWRDTIRQGCNPQNDSNLWPSQTRNQVLEYQKWATPLAKKLLEVLLKGLDVNEIDESLEPLLMGTKAININYYPPCPNPSIAIGIRRHCDVSCITLLLQDDTGGLYVRGTKGDNWIHVNPIKGALEVNIGNSLQIMSNDRYKSIEHCVSVDSNRGRISVPLFLNPSLDSVIGPFPQMLKDGEKLVYKHMSSLKFKPNDDILDFVIKKANGLKGLVDTSLAIIPNQCIQPKEQRLDKSQIDNQESIPTIDLTNFDDLSIEKSIQEAASKWGFFQIINHGIPIEVLEDLKDAAHNFFELPAEEKVKNQVLEYQKWAKPLAKKLLEVLLKGLNVNEIDESLEPLLMGTMSINVNYYPPCPNPSVAIGFRRHCDMDCITLLLQDDTGGLYVRGTKGDNWIHVNPIKGALAVNIGDSLQIMSNDRYKSIEHCVAVDSSRARISVPLFVNPSFDSVIGPFPQMLKDGEKPVYKHILFSDYWDHCFIKRPSANGLKGIADTSLEIIPNQCIQPEEQRLDKSQIDNQESIPTIDLSNFDDLNIEKSIQEAASKWGFFQIINHGIPIEVLEDLKEAGHKFFELPAEEKAKYYRENAGADESVLLYWSAIGDKDEKVIEWRDSIKHGCNPQNDSNLWPPQTRNQVLEYQKWATPLAKKLLEVLLKGLNVNEIDESLEPLLMGTMAININYYPPCPNPSITIGCRRHCDVSCITLLLQDDTGGLYVRGTKGDNWIHVNPIKDALAVNIGDSLQIMSNDRYKSIEHCVAVDSSRARISVPLFVNPSLDSVIGPFSQMLKDGEKPVYKHVLFSDYWDYFFSKRPSGKASLDFAKI
;
A
#
# COMPACT_ATOMS: atom_id res chain seq x y z
N MET A 1 -20.21 25.95 39.08
CA MET A 1 -19.50 24.73 38.62
C MET A 1 -18.02 25.04 38.62
N SER A 2 -17.20 24.24 39.32
CA SER A 2 -15.80 24.57 39.59
C SER A 2 -14.93 24.32 38.36
N LEU A 3 -14.23 25.36 37.89
CA LEU A 3 -13.05 25.23 37.03
C LEU A 3 -12.14 24.15 37.64
N SER A 4 -11.74 23.14 36.86
CA SER A 4 -10.66 22.24 37.27
C SER A 4 -9.40 23.07 37.47
N LYS A 5 -9.01 23.30 38.72
CA LYS A 5 -7.78 24.04 39.02
C LYS A 5 -6.59 23.18 38.62
N PHE A 6 -5.70 23.74 37.80
CA PHE A 6 -4.39 23.13 37.53
C PHE A 6 -3.57 23.11 38.82
N GLU A 7 -3.13 21.93 39.26
CA GLU A 7 -2.25 21.77 40.41
C GLU A 7 -0.78 21.63 39.96
N PRO A 8 0.22 22.02 40.78
CA PRO A 8 1.63 22.01 40.39
C PRO A 8 2.22 20.66 39.95
N ASN A 9 1.55 19.54 40.25
CA ASN A 9 1.96 18.19 39.87
C ASN A 9 1.17 17.64 38.65
N ASP A 10 0.24 18.42 38.10
CA ASP A 10 -0.54 17.99 36.93
C ASP A 10 0.34 17.96 35.68
N ASP A 11 0.13 16.95 34.83
CA ASP A 11 0.74 16.91 33.51
C ASP A 11 0.15 18.03 32.65
N ILE A 12 0.97 19.03 32.33
CA ILE A 12 0.57 20.16 31.51
C ILE A 12 0.08 19.75 30.13
N LEU A 13 0.65 18.69 29.53
CA LEU A 13 0.22 18.22 28.22
C LEU A 13 -1.17 17.59 28.32
N ASP A 14 -1.44 16.85 29.39
CA ASP A 14 -2.78 16.32 29.68
C ASP A 14 -3.80 17.45 29.86
N PHE A 15 -3.45 18.48 30.65
CA PHE A 15 -4.33 19.62 30.91
C PHE A 15 -4.61 20.46 29.66
N VAL A 16 -3.57 20.84 28.92
CA VAL A 16 -3.65 21.71 27.74
C VAL A 16 -4.25 20.98 26.55
N ILE A 17 -3.77 19.77 26.26
CA ILE A 17 -4.08 19.03 25.02
C ILE A 17 -5.24 18.06 25.25
N LYS A 18 -5.10 17.09 26.15
CA LYS A 18 -6.13 16.01 26.29
C LYS A 18 -7.45 16.52 26.84
N LYS A 19 -7.38 17.41 27.83
CA LYS A 19 -8.58 18.04 28.42
C LYS A 19 -9.05 19.29 27.66
N ALA A 20 -8.37 19.64 26.55
CA ALA A 20 -8.72 20.76 25.68
C ALA A 20 -8.90 22.12 26.38
N ASN A 21 -8.23 22.34 27.53
CA ASN A 21 -8.25 23.63 28.21
C ASN A 21 -7.46 24.69 27.43
N GLY A 22 -6.45 24.25 26.67
CA GLY A 22 -5.52 25.15 25.98
C GLY A 22 -4.64 25.96 26.93
N LEU A 23 -3.74 26.75 26.35
CA LEU A 23 -2.90 27.69 27.09
C LEU A 23 -3.72 28.83 27.67
N LYS A 24 -4.83 29.21 27.03
CA LYS A 24 -5.78 30.16 27.64
C LYS A 24 -6.31 29.63 28.97
N GLY A 25 -6.74 28.37 29.02
CA GLY A 25 -7.23 27.76 30.26
C GLY A 25 -6.16 27.71 31.34
N LEU A 26 -4.88 27.54 30.96
CA LEU A 26 -3.75 27.62 31.89
C LEU A 26 -3.58 29.04 32.44
N VAL A 27 -3.66 30.07 31.60
CA VAL A 27 -3.58 31.48 32.04
C VAL A 27 -4.75 31.85 32.95
N ASP A 28 -5.96 31.35 32.67
CA ASP A 28 -7.16 31.55 33.50
C ASP A 28 -7.01 30.97 34.93
N THR A 29 -5.98 30.15 35.20
CA THR A 29 -5.65 29.66 36.56
C THR A 29 -4.83 30.64 37.41
N ASN A 30 -4.56 31.87 36.92
CA ASN A 30 -3.64 32.86 37.52
C ASN A 30 -2.18 32.36 37.58
N LEU A 31 -1.70 31.85 36.45
CA LEU A 31 -0.34 31.35 36.31
C LEU A 31 0.71 32.47 36.53
N GLU A 32 1.53 32.34 37.57
CA GLU A 32 2.61 33.31 37.86
C GLU A 32 3.92 32.98 37.12
N VAL A 33 4.19 31.70 36.86
CA VAL A 33 5.43 31.21 36.26
C VAL A 33 5.11 30.33 35.07
N ILE A 34 5.75 30.57 33.92
CA ILE A 34 5.55 29.72 32.75
C ILE A 34 6.13 28.31 32.99
N PRO A 35 5.40 27.24 32.63
CA PRO A 35 5.90 25.88 32.77
C PRO A 35 7.11 25.59 31.89
N SER A 36 7.96 24.65 32.31
CA SER A 36 9.19 24.27 31.58
C SER A 36 8.94 23.88 30.13
N GLN A 37 7.81 23.25 29.86
CA GLN A 37 7.37 22.80 28.54
C GLN A 37 7.04 23.98 27.63
N CYS A 38 6.87 25.21 28.15
CA CYS A 38 6.65 26.42 27.35
C CYS A 38 7.92 27.28 27.22
N ILE A 39 9.03 26.87 27.85
CA ILE A 39 10.31 27.58 27.80
C ILE A 39 11.02 27.22 26.51
N GLN A 40 11.18 28.19 25.63
CA GLN A 40 11.83 27.98 24.34
C GLN A 40 13.36 27.83 24.48
N PRO A 41 14.02 27.04 23.61
CA PRO A 41 15.47 27.02 23.49
C PRO A 41 16.03 28.43 23.24
N LYS A 42 17.25 28.72 23.70
CA LYS A 42 17.82 30.08 23.62
C LYS A 42 17.87 30.60 22.19
N GLU A 43 18.12 29.73 21.23
CA GLU A 43 18.24 30.02 19.80
C GLU A 43 16.89 30.39 19.17
N GLN A 44 15.78 29.92 19.76
CA GLN A 44 14.43 30.21 19.30
C GLN A 44 13.80 31.43 19.97
N ARG A 45 14.38 31.91 21.08
CA ARG A 45 13.91 33.14 21.75
C ARG A 45 14.17 34.35 20.85
N LEU A 46 13.22 35.29 20.87
CA LEU A 46 13.37 36.56 20.18
C LEU A 46 14.24 37.50 21.03
N ASP A 47 15.43 37.82 20.54
CA ASP A 47 16.27 38.85 21.14
C ASP A 47 15.86 40.22 20.63
N LYS A 48 15.03 40.93 21.42
CA LYS A 48 14.54 42.27 21.07
C LYS A 48 15.65 43.32 20.95
N SER A 49 16.87 43.05 21.40
CA SER A 49 18.02 43.95 21.18
C SER A 49 18.49 43.95 19.72
N GLN A 50 18.13 42.92 18.94
CA GLN A 50 18.41 42.79 17.51
C GLN A 50 17.29 43.37 16.63
N THR A 51 16.28 44.01 17.24
CA THR A 51 15.20 44.65 16.49
C THR A 51 15.67 45.98 15.93
N ASP A 52 15.58 46.14 14.61
CA ASP A 52 15.79 47.42 13.95
C ASP A 52 14.47 48.21 13.91
N ASN A 53 14.43 49.32 14.65
CA ASN A 53 13.26 50.19 14.73
C ASN A 53 13.23 51.27 13.62
N GLN A 54 14.25 51.33 12.76
CA GLN A 54 14.31 52.27 11.62
C GLN A 54 13.89 51.62 10.29
N GLU A 55 13.89 50.29 10.22
CA GLU A 55 13.45 49.53 9.05
C GLU A 55 11.98 49.11 9.22
N SER A 56 11.19 49.17 8.15
CA SER A 56 9.79 48.72 8.13
C SER A 56 9.50 48.03 6.80
N ILE A 57 8.66 46.99 6.84
CA ILE A 57 8.19 46.35 5.60
C ILE A 57 7.35 47.34 4.76
N PRO A 58 7.30 47.18 3.43
CA PRO A 58 6.50 48.07 2.58
C PRO A 58 5.01 48.03 2.91
N THR A 59 4.36 49.19 2.90
CA THR A 59 2.89 49.31 2.94
C THR A 59 2.39 49.77 1.57
N ILE A 60 1.46 49.01 0.99
CA ILE A 60 0.97 49.21 -0.38
C ILE A 60 -0.53 49.55 -0.33
N ASP A 61 -0.91 50.68 -0.93
CA ASP A 61 -2.30 51.10 -1.07
C ASP A 61 -2.92 50.49 -2.32
N LEU A 62 -3.97 49.68 -2.13
CA LEU A 62 -4.66 48.96 -3.20
C LEU A 62 -5.92 49.66 -3.71
N SER A 63 -6.15 50.92 -3.33
CA SER A 63 -7.30 51.72 -3.80
C SER A 63 -7.37 51.87 -5.32
N ASN A 64 -6.21 51.85 -6.01
CA ASN A 64 -6.11 51.79 -7.48
C ASN A 64 -5.35 50.54 -7.93
N PHE A 65 -5.90 49.36 -7.62
CA PHE A 65 -5.21 48.08 -7.82
C PHE A 65 -4.69 47.87 -9.26
N ASP A 66 -5.43 48.33 -10.26
CA ASP A 66 -5.10 48.09 -11.68
C ASP A 66 -4.01 49.06 -12.21
N ASP A 67 -3.46 49.92 -11.35
CA ASP A 67 -2.35 50.82 -11.69
C ASP A 67 -1.02 50.04 -11.77
N LEU A 68 -0.29 50.23 -12.88
CA LEU A 68 1.03 49.63 -13.10
C LEU A 68 2.04 49.95 -11.99
N SER A 69 1.89 51.09 -11.29
CA SER A 69 2.76 51.44 -10.16
C SER A 69 2.48 50.59 -8.92
N VAL A 70 1.23 50.18 -8.69
CA VAL A 70 0.84 49.27 -7.61
C VAL A 70 1.35 47.85 -7.92
N GLU A 71 1.17 47.37 -9.15
CA GLU A 71 1.69 46.07 -9.59
C GLU A 71 3.20 45.95 -9.35
N LYS A 72 3.97 46.97 -9.77
CA LYS A 72 5.43 47.01 -9.57
C LYS A 72 5.79 47.05 -8.08
N SER A 73 5.04 47.79 -7.27
CA SER A 73 5.30 47.87 -5.83
C SER A 73 5.13 46.50 -5.15
N ILE A 74 4.13 45.72 -5.57
CA ILE A 74 3.91 44.35 -5.07
C ILE A 74 5.07 43.42 -5.47
N GLN A 75 5.47 43.45 -6.75
CA GLN A 75 6.57 42.62 -7.26
C GLN A 75 7.92 42.99 -6.61
N GLU A 76 8.19 44.28 -6.42
CA GLU A 76 9.38 44.76 -5.72
C GLU A 76 9.37 44.38 -4.24
N ALA A 77 8.21 44.46 -3.58
CA ALA A 77 8.09 44.02 -2.20
C ALA A 77 8.33 42.51 -2.06
N ALA A 78 7.70 41.69 -2.91
CA ALA A 78 7.87 40.23 -2.90
C ALA A 78 9.31 39.78 -3.20
N SER A 79 10.03 40.50 -4.07
CA SER A 79 11.41 40.17 -4.45
C SER A 79 12.45 40.64 -3.43
N LYS A 80 12.29 41.86 -2.86
CA LYS A 80 13.27 42.43 -1.93
C LYS A 80 13.00 42.04 -0.48
N TRP A 81 11.73 42.04 -0.08
CA TRP A 81 11.33 41.90 1.33
C TRP A 81 10.65 40.57 1.61
N GLY A 82 10.02 39.92 0.62
CA GLY A 82 9.20 38.72 0.83
C GLY A 82 7.96 38.93 1.68
N PHE A 83 7.75 40.15 2.18
CA PHE A 83 6.71 40.59 3.12
C PHE A 83 6.28 42.02 2.78
N PHE A 84 4.99 42.31 2.89
CA PHE A 84 4.43 43.66 2.79
C PHE A 84 3.05 43.75 3.43
N GLN A 85 2.62 44.95 3.79
CA GLN A 85 1.26 45.24 4.23
C GLN A 85 0.44 45.80 3.07
N ILE A 86 -0.82 45.41 2.98
CA ILE A 86 -1.78 45.98 2.04
C ILE A 86 -2.87 46.73 2.79
N ILE A 87 -3.24 47.92 2.31
CA ILE A 87 -4.35 48.74 2.81
C ILE A 87 -5.31 49.06 1.67
N ASN A 88 -6.54 49.46 2.00
CA ASN A 88 -7.60 49.74 1.02
C ASN A 88 -7.82 48.59 0.02
N HIS A 89 -7.63 47.35 0.47
CA HIS A 89 -7.69 46.13 -0.33
C HIS A 89 -9.11 45.68 -0.72
N GLY A 90 -10.13 46.46 -0.34
CA GLY A 90 -11.53 46.23 -0.73
C GLY A 90 -12.31 45.23 0.13
N ILE A 91 -11.71 44.65 1.17
CA ILE A 91 -12.45 43.84 2.15
C ILE A 91 -13.07 44.80 3.17
N PRO A 92 -14.38 44.72 3.47
CA PRO A 92 -15.01 45.58 4.47
C PRO A 92 -14.35 45.40 5.85
N ILE A 93 -14.10 46.51 6.55
CA ILE A 93 -13.45 46.48 7.88
C ILE A 93 -14.30 45.68 8.87
N GLU A 94 -15.64 45.71 8.73
CA GLU A 94 -16.54 44.94 9.58
C GLU A 94 -16.29 43.44 9.46
N VAL A 95 -15.98 42.93 8.26
CA VAL A 95 -15.67 41.50 8.05
C VAL A 95 -14.41 41.09 8.80
N LEU A 96 -13.39 41.96 8.81
CA LEU A 96 -12.13 41.71 9.53
C LEU A 96 -12.33 41.78 11.05
N ASP A 97 -13.07 42.78 11.53
CA ASP A 97 -13.34 42.98 12.96
C ASP A 97 -14.25 41.86 13.51
N ASP A 98 -15.32 41.48 12.80
CA ASP A 98 -16.21 40.39 13.16
C ASP A 98 -15.48 39.05 13.27
N LEU A 99 -14.52 38.78 12.37
CA LEU A 99 -13.72 37.56 12.39
C LEU A 99 -12.78 37.51 13.60
N LYS A 100 -12.13 38.63 13.94
CA LYS A 100 -11.31 38.72 15.17
C LYS A 100 -12.17 38.49 16.40
N GLU A 101 -13.34 39.12 16.48
CA GLU A 101 -14.28 38.97 17.60
C GLU A 101 -14.79 37.52 17.71
N ALA A 102 -15.14 36.89 16.59
CA ALA A 102 -15.54 35.49 16.55
C ALA A 102 -14.44 34.56 17.06
N GLY A 103 -13.18 34.83 16.71
CA GLY A 103 -12.02 34.12 17.25
C GLY A 103 -11.94 34.23 18.77
N HIS A 104 -12.05 35.43 19.34
CA HIS A 104 -12.10 35.63 20.79
C HIS A 104 -13.24 34.83 21.45
N LYS A 105 -14.47 34.95 20.91
CA LYS A 105 -15.65 34.23 21.40
C LYS A 105 -15.44 32.72 21.43
N PHE A 106 -14.80 32.14 20.41
CA PHE A 106 -14.51 30.71 20.37
C PHE A 106 -13.55 30.29 21.47
N PHE A 107 -12.43 31.00 21.67
CA PHE A 107 -11.45 30.60 22.68
C PHE A 107 -11.94 30.86 24.11
N GLU A 108 -12.88 31.78 24.31
CA GLU A 108 -13.60 32.00 25.58
C GLU A 108 -14.57 30.87 25.96
N LEU A 109 -14.94 29.98 25.03
CA LEU A 109 -15.83 28.86 25.35
C LEU A 109 -15.23 27.92 26.42
N PRO A 110 -16.09 27.26 27.21
CA PRO A 110 -15.68 26.20 28.13
C PRO A 110 -14.90 25.08 27.40
N ALA A 111 -13.94 24.44 28.09
CA ALA A 111 -13.15 23.35 27.52
C ALA A 111 -14.04 22.18 27.03
N GLU A 112 -15.13 21.89 27.72
CA GLU A 112 -16.14 20.87 27.35
C GLU A 112 -16.78 21.12 25.97
N GLU A 113 -16.90 22.37 25.55
CA GLU A 113 -17.43 22.71 24.22
C GLU A 113 -16.35 22.66 23.14
N LYS A 114 -15.09 22.90 23.52
CA LYS A 114 -13.93 22.90 22.60
C LYS A 114 -13.37 21.50 22.36
N VAL A 115 -13.53 20.57 23.31
CA VAL A 115 -12.97 19.20 23.25
C VAL A 115 -13.41 18.42 22.00
N LYS A 116 -14.61 18.69 21.49
CA LYS A 116 -15.14 18.08 20.24
C LYS A 116 -14.32 18.41 18.99
N TYR A 117 -13.45 19.42 19.06
CA TYR A 117 -12.54 19.78 17.98
C TYR A 117 -11.10 19.29 18.25
N SER A 118 -10.85 18.56 19.33
CA SER A 118 -9.50 18.10 19.72
C SER A 118 -9.02 16.91 18.89
N THR A 119 -7.70 16.80 18.75
CA THR A 119 -7.02 15.77 17.92
C THR A 119 -7.26 14.32 18.37
N GLU A 120 -7.63 14.05 19.63
CA GLU A 120 -7.92 12.68 20.11
C GLU A 120 -9.31 12.18 19.70
N SER A 121 -10.21 13.08 19.28
CA SER A 121 -11.56 12.74 18.79
C SER A 121 -11.62 12.62 17.26
N TYR A 122 -10.46 12.65 16.59
CA TYR A 122 -10.36 12.75 15.13
C TYR A 122 -10.76 11.46 14.43
N SER A 123 -11.70 11.57 13.48
CA SER A 123 -12.03 10.51 12.53
C SER A 123 -11.48 10.84 11.14
N ALA A 124 -10.98 9.83 10.42
CA ALA A 124 -10.38 10.03 9.10
C ALA A 124 -11.43 10.60 8.12
N GLY A 125 -11.36 11.90 7.84
CA GLY A 125 -12.27 12.59 6.91
C GLY A 125 -12.66 14.02 7.29
N GLU A 126 -12.41 14.47 8.52
CA GLU A 126 -12.84 15.80 8.99
C GLU A 126 -11.83 16.92 8.66
N SER A 127 -12.31 18.06 8.13
CA SER A 127 -11.45 19.16 7.65
C SER A 127 -11.23 20.32 8.63
N VAL A 128 -11.81 20.35 9.84
CA VAL A 128 -11.55 21.43 10.84
C VAL A 128 -11.14 20.87 12.20
N LEU A 129 -9.99 21.30 12.72
CA LEU A 129 -9.37 20.78 13.94
C LEU A 129 -8.81 21.88 14.83
N MET A 130 -9.01 21.74 16.13
CA MET A 130 -8.27 22.45 17.16
C MET A 130 -7.03 21.64 17.52
N PHE A 131 -5.86 22.28 17.46
CA PHE A 131 -4.60 21.63 17.79
C PHE A 131 -3.64 22.59 18.50
N TRP A 132 -2.67 22.01 19.19
CA TRP A 132 -1.60 22.73 19.88
C TRP A 132 -0.27 22.32 19.27
N SER A 133 0.56 23.29 18.88
CA SER A 133 1.88 22.99 18.34
C SER A 133 2.87 22.66 19.47
N ALA A 134 3.29 21.39 19.53
CA ALA A 134 4.44 20.93 20.30
C ALA A 134 5.60 20.58 19.36
N ILE A 135 6.84 20.93 19.74
CA ILE A 135 8.09 20.50 19.09
C ILE A 135 8.48 19.09 19.60
N GLY A 136 9.32 18.35 18.87
CA GLY A 136 10.12 17.23 19.40
C GLY A 136 10.02 15.90 18.64
N GLU A 137 11.15 15.38 18.14
CA GLU A 137 11.32 13.94 17.91
C GLU A 137 11.27 13.24 19.27
N LYS A 138 10.36 12.27 19.41
CA LYS A 138 10.11 11.30 20.49
C LYS A 138 10.28 11.68 21.99
N ASP A 139 11.10 12.64 22.42
CA ASP A 139 11.43 12.85 23.84
C ASP A 139 11.57 14.31 24.36
N GLU A 140 11.44 15.39 23.55
CA GLU A 140 11.46 16.79 24.06
C GLU A 140 10.29 17.65 23.52
N LYS A 141 9.15 17.66 24.22
CA LYS A 141 7.96 18.44 23.83
C LYS A 141 7.92 19.86 24.38
N VAL A 142 8.46 20.82 23.63
CA VAL A 142 8.31 22.27 23.91
C VAL A 142 7.10 22.84 23.16
N LEU A 143 6.16 23.45 23.88
CA LEU A 143 4.94 24.09 23.38
C LEU A 143 5.19 25.54 22.93
N GLU A 144 4.61 25.90 21.79
CA GLU A 144 4.46 27.30 21.38
C GLU A 144 3.30 27.95 22.15
N TRP A 145 3.44 29.21 22.54
CA TRP A 145 2.48 29.93 23.40
C TRP A 145 1.26 30.43 22.61
N ARG A 146 0.47 29.49 22.07
CA ARG A 146 -0.67 29.74 21.20
C ARG A 146 -1.67 28.58 21.23
N ASP A 147 -2.96 28.92 21.23
CA ASP A 147 -4.07 28.02 20.92
C ASP A 147 -4.52 28.23 19.46
N THR A 148 -4.79 27.16 18.71
CA THR A 148 -5.16 27.26 17.28
C THR A 148 -6.35 26.39 16.94
N ILE A 149 -7.29 26.93 16.18
CA ILE A 149 -8.25 26.15 15.38
C ILE A 149 -7.95 26.36 13.89
N ARG A 150 -7.96 25.27 13.12
CA ARG A 150 -7.52 25.23 11.72
C ARG A 150 -8.49 24.47 10.85
N GLN A 151 -8.69 24.96 9.63
CA GLN A 151 -9.19 24.16 8.51
C GLN A 151 -8.03 23.53 7.72
N GLY A 152 -8.09 22.21 7.51
CA GLY A 152 -7.14 21.40 6.75
C GLY A 152 -7.23 21.60 5.23
N CYS A 153 -6.33 20.95 4.49
CA CYS A 153 -6.06 21.22 3.08
C CYS A 153 -6.98 20.49 2.08
N ASN A 154 -8.20 20.04 2.45
CA ASN A 154 -9.13 19.39 1.52
C ASN A 154 -10.51 20.09 1.56
N PRO A 155 -10.89 20.89 0.54
CA PRO A 155 -12.02 21.80 0.62
C PRO A 155 -13.35 21.25 0.07
N GLN A 156 -13.49 19.94 -0.21
CA GLN A 156 -14.77 19.39 -0.67
C GLN A 156 -15.80 19.38 0.48
N ASN A 157 -16.47 20.54 0.62
CA ASN A 157 -17.66 20.83 1.44
C ASN A 157 -17.63 20.42 2.91
N ASP A 158 -17.18 21.35 3.76
CA ASP A 158 -17.30 21.22 5.22
C ASP A 158 -17.50 22.56 5.94
N SER A 159 -18.31 23.45 5.37
CA SER A 159 -18.77 24.65 6.09
C SER A 159 -19.37 24.29 7.46
N ASN A 160 -19.94 23.10 7.60
CA ASN A 160 -20.57 22.62 8.83
C ASN A 160 -19.57 22.21 9.93
N LEU A 161 -18.29 22.03 9.62
CA LEU A 161 -17.29 21.60 10.61
C LEU A 161 -16.70 22.76 11.43
N TRP A 162 -16.72 23.99 10.91
CA TRP A 162 -16.35 25.15 11.71
C TRP A 162 -17.29 25.26 12.93
N PRO A 163 -16.77 25.62 14.12
CA PRO A 163 -17.61 26.00 15.26
C PRO A 163 -18.66 27.03 14.85
N SER A 164 -19.88 26.86 15.34
CA SER A 164 -20.98 27.77 15.02
C SER A 164 -20.66 29.23 15.37
N GLN A 165 -19.76 29.45 16.33
CA GLN A 165 -19.28 30.75 16.76
C GLN A 165 -18.39 31.46 15.73
N THR A 166 -17.68 30.73 14.86
CA THR A 166 -16.73 31.28 13.87
C THR A 166 -17.11 31.02 12.43
N ARG A 167 -17.98 30.04 12.18
CA ARG A 167 -18.35 29.54 10.85
C ARG A 167 -18.72 30.65 9.87
N ASN A 168 -19.70 31.49 10.21
CA ASN A 168 -20.22 32.49 9.28
C ASN A 168 -19.17 33.56 8.96
N GLN A 169 -18.39 33.97 9.95
CA GLN A 169 -17.35 34.98 9.81
C GLN A 169 -16.17 34.46 8.98
N VAL A 170 -15.78 33.21 9.16
CA VAL A 170 -14.73 32.58 8.34
C VAL A 170 -15.18 32.46 6.88
N LEU A 171 -16.42 32.02 6.64
CA LEU A 171 -16.96 31.88 5.28
C LEU A 171 -17.08 33.25 4.59
N GLU A 172 -17.55 34.28 5.29
CA GLU A 172 -17.61 35.63 4.73
C GLU A 172 -16.20 36.17 4.47
N TYR A 173 -15.24 35.98 5.36
CA TYR A 173 -13.84 36.37 5.09
C TYR A 173 -13.25 35.63 3.89
N GLN A 174 -13.46 34.32 3.76
CA GLN A 174 -12.99 33.52 2.62
C GLN A 174 -13.51 34.04 1.28
N LYS A 175 -14.79 34.45 1.24
CA LYS A 175 -15.45 35.02 0.07
C LYS A 175 -14.77 36.30 -0.44
N TRP A 176 -14.19 37.11 0.45
CA TRP A 176 -13.47 38.33 0.10
C TRP A 176 -11.97 38.11 -0.09
N ALA A 177 -11.34 37.35 0.80
CA ALA A 177 -9.88 37.17 0.82
C ALA A 177 -9.38 36.24 -0.29
N THR A 178 -10.16 35.23 -0.70
CA THR A 178 -9.73 34.29 -1.75
C THR A 178 -9.59 34.97 -3.11
N PRO A 179 -10.57 35.76 -3.61
CA PRO A 179 -10.41 36.52 -4.84
C PRO A 179 -9.27 37.55 -4.78
N LEU A 180 -9.09 38.22 -3.62
CA LEU A 180 -7.99 39.15 -3.42
C LEU A 180 -6.63 38.45 -3.54
N ALA A 181 -6.47 37.29 -2.88
CA ALA A 181 -5.26 36.49 -2.95
C ALA A 181 -4.98 35.98 -4.38
N LYS A 182 -6.02 35.59 -5.13
CA LYS A 182 -5.88 35.25 -6.56
C LYS A 182 -5.35 36.43 -7.37
N LYS A 183 -5.92 37.62 -7.18
CA LYS A 183 -5.47 38.84 -7.88
C LYS A 183 -4.02 39.21 -7.55
N LEU A 184 -3.60 39.03 -6.29
CA LEU A 184 -2.20 39.22 -5.88
C LEU A 184 -1.26 38.21 -6.56
N LEU A 185 -1.66 36.93 -6.66
CA LEU A 185 -0.88 35.92 -7.39
C LEU A 185 -0.75 36.27 -8.88
N GLU A 186 -1.83 36.72 -9.53
CA GLU A 186 -1.78 37.16 -10.93
C GLU A 186 -0.76 38.28 -11.16
N VAL A 187 -0.71 39.28 -10.26
CA VAL A 187 0.29 40.36 -10.30
C VAL A 187 1.72 39.82 -10.12
N LEU A 188 1.91 38.87 -9.21
CA LEU A 188 3.22 38.25 -8.98
C LEU A 188 3.67 37.40 -10.18
N LEU A 189 2.78 36.63 -10.79
CA LEU A 189 3.07 35.82 -11.97
C LEU A 189 3.42 36.68 -13.19
N LYS A 190 2.71 37.80 -13.38
CA LYS A 190 3.03 38.79 -14.42
C LYS A 190 4.47 39.31 -14.27
N GLY A 191 4.97 39.45 -13.05
CA GLY A 191 6.37 39.82 -12.78
C GLY A 191 7.39 38.73 -13.10
N LEU A 192 6.93 37.49 -13.34
CA LEU A 192 7.73 36.34 -13.74
C LEU A 192 7.54 35.99 -15.24
N ASP A 193 6.89 36.85 -16.01
CA ASP A 193 6.52 36.61 -17.41
C ASP A 193 5.55 35.41 -17.61
N VAL A 194 4.80 35.04 -16.56
CA VAL A 194 3.76 34.00 -16.61
C VAL A 194 2.39 34.68 -16.75
N ASN A 195 1.80 34.57 -17.94
CA ASN A 195 0.58 35.30 -18.29
C ASN A 195 -0.66 34.42 -18.04
N GLU A 196 -1.35 34.70 -16.93
CA GLU A 196 -2.64 34.12 -16.48
C GLU A 196 -2.56 32.83 -15.67
N ILE A 197 -3.51 32.66 -14.73
CA ILE A 197 -3.71 31.41 -13.99
C ILE A 197 -4.71 30.57 -14.78
N ASP A 198 -4.20 29.59 -15.52
CA ASP A 198 -4.99 28.62 -16.26
C ASP A 198 -5.31 27.36 -15.41
N GLU A 199 -5.98 26.38 -16.02
CA GLU A 199 -6.34 25.11 -15.38
C GLU A 199 -5.13 24.29 -14.90
N SER A 200 -3.93 24.53 -15.44
CA SER A 200 -2.69 23.86 -15.05
C SER A 200 -2.00 24.54 -13.86
N LEU A 201 -2.09 25.86 -13.77
CA LEU A 201 -1.45 26.67 -12.73
C LEU A 201 -2.31 26.80 -11.47
N GLU A 202 -3.64 26.74 -11.60
CA GLU A 202 -4.55 26.87 -10.45
C GLU A 202 -4.28 25.81 -9.36
N PRO A 203 -4.11 24.51 -9.67
CA PRO A 203 -3.68 23.50 -8.70
C PRO A 203 -2.31 23.80 -8.05
N LEU A 204 -1.34 24.29 -8.83
CA LEU A 204 0.01 24.58 -8.33
C LEU A 204 0.05 25.78 -7.37
N LEU A 205 -0.83 26.76 -7.57
CA LEU A 205 -0.80 28.02 -6.83
C LEU A 205 -1.77 28.06 -5.66
N MET A 206 -2.95 27.47 -5.83
CA MET A 206 -4.06 27.55 -4.88
C MET A 206 -4.94 26.31 -4.84
N GLY A 207 -4.37 25.16 -5.20
CA GLY A 207 -5.05 23.87 -5.16
C GLY A 207 -5.58 23.49 -3.78
N THR A 208 -4.90 23.92 -2.71
CA THR A 208 -5.41 23.81 -1.34
C THR A 208 -5.35 25.13 -0.59
N LYS A 209 -6.37 25.36 0.26
CA LYS A 209 -6.49 26.56 1.09
C LYS A 209 -6.64 26.13 2.54
N ALA A 210 -5.94 26.80 3.44
CA ALA A 210 -6.05 26.57 4.88
C ALA A 210 -6.23 27.91 5.60
N ILE A 211 -7.11 27.93 6.59
CA ILE A 211 -7.27 29.07 7.49
C ILE A 211 -7.04 28.61 8.92
N ASN A 212 -6.23 29.37 9.65
CA ASN A 212 -6.07 29.20 11.09
C ASN A 212 -6.67 30.41 11.81
N ILE A 213 -7.34 30.20 12.92
CA ILE A 213 -7.61 31.23 13.92
C ILE A 213 -6.70 30.93 15.10
N ASN A 214 -5.74 31.81 15.34
CA ASN A 214 -4.75 31.68 16.39
C ASN A 214 -5.07 32.62 17.54
N TYR A 215 -5.07 32.13 18.77
CA TYR A 215 -5.17 32.92 19.99
C TYR A 215 -3.91 32.78 20.84
N TYR A 216 -3.36 33.91 21.25
CA TYR A 216 -2.14 33.99 22.03
C TYR A 216 -2.51 34.61 23.37
N PRO A 217 -2.71 33.81 24.43
CA PRO A 217 -3.11 34.37 25.72
C PRO A 217 -1.97 35.20 26.34
N PRO A 218 -2.27 36.15 27.25
CA PRO A 218 -1.24 36.90 27.97
C PRO A 218 -0.19 35.96 28.60
N CYS A 219 1.09 36.24 28.36
CA CYS A 219 2.19 35.39 28.81
C CYS A 219 2.90 36.02 30.02
N PRO A 220 3.02 35.34 31.18
CA PRO A 220 3.74 35.88 32.33
C PRO A 220 5.20 36.24 32.02
N ASN A 221 5.87 35.43 31.21
CA ASN A 221 7.30 35.59 30.89
C ASN A 221 7.55 35.62 29.36
N PRO A 222 7.21 36.71 28.67
CA PRO A 222 7.27 36.77 27.20
C PRO A 222 8.71 36.75 26.64
N SER A 223 9.74 36.91 27.47
CA SER A 223 11.16 36.87 27.05
C SER A 223 11.69 35.44 26.84
N ILE A 224 10.99 34.42 27.33
CA ILE A 224 11.43 33.01 27.28
C ILE A 224 10.38 32.09 26.64
N ALA A 225 9.21 32.64 26.26
CA ALA A 225 8.19 31.98 25.46
C ALA A 225 8.12 32.62 24.06
N ILE A 226 7.54 31.90 23.09
CA ILE A 226 7.28 32.43 21.74
C ILE A 226 5.91 31.94 21.27
N GLY A 227 5.19 32.78 20.51
CA GLY A 227 3.88 32.45 19.98
C GLY A 227 3.99 31.53 18.75
N ILE A 228 4.90 31.85 17.84
CA ILE A 228 5.32 30.98 16.73
C ILE A 228 6.83 31.12 16.58
N ARG A 229 7.54 29.99 16.50
CA ARG A 229 8.99 29.98 16.33
C ARG A 229 9.44 30.56 14.98
N ARG A 230 10.75 30.69 14.83
CA ARG A 230 11.37 31.10 13.56
C ARG A 230 11.08 30.07 12.48
N HIS A 231 10.45 30.49 11.39
CA HIS A 231 10.12 29.63 10.26
C HIS A 231 9.91 30.45 8.99
N CYS A 232 9.90 29.75 7.86
CA CYS A 232 9.35 30.27 6.60
C CYS A 232 8.05 29.52 6.30
N ASP A 233 7.09 30.21 5.70
CA ASP A 233 5.85 29.57 5.26
C ASP A 233 6.13 28.61 4.10
N VAL A 234 5.42 27.48 4.07
CA VAL A 234 5.47 26.52 2.96
C VAL A 234 4.51 26.87 1.83
N SER A 235 3.62 27.83 2.03
CA SER A 235 2.60 28.26 1.07
C SER A 235 3.18 28.87 -0.20
N CYS A 236 2.33 29.16 -1.18
CA CYS A 236 2.66 30.09 -2.27
C CYS A 236 2.66 31.51 -1.72
N ILE A 237 1.53 31.93 -1.17
CA ILE A 237 1.38 33.17 -0.42
C ILE A 237 0.51 32.96 0.81
N THR A 238 0.70 33.82 1.81
CA THR A 238 -0.14 33.89 3.00
C THR A 238 -0.73 35.30 3.11
N LEU A 239 -2.03 35.39 3.40
CA LEU A 239 -2.71 36.63 3.80
C LEU A 239 -3.01 36.54 5.30
N LEU A 240 -2.34 37.36 6.09
CA LEU A 240 -2.45 37.40 7.54
C LEU A 240 -3.28 38.61 7.97
N LEU A 241 -4.33 38.33 8.75
CA LEU A 241 -5.05 39.35 9.52
C LEU A 241 -4.51 39.37 10.96
N GLN A 242 -3.97 40.51 11.39
CA GLN A 242 -3.53 40.74 12.78
C GLN A 242 -4.51 41.58 13.58
N ASP A 243 -4.41 41.47 14.92
CA ASP A 243 -5.06 42.39 15.85
C ASP A 243 -4.21 43.66 16.11
N ASP A 244 -4.77 44.60 16.87
CA ASP A 244 -4.10 45.86 17.20
C ASP A 244 -2.90 45.68 18.17
N THR A 245 -2.68 44.48 18.70
CA THR A 245 -1.56 44.17 19.58
C THR A 245 -0.29 43.91 18.75
N GLY A 246 -0.38 43.23 17.60
CA GLY A 246 0.74 43.03 16.64
C GLY A 246 1.70 41.87 16.85
N GLY A 247 3.00 42.13 17.05
CA GLY A 247 4.00 41.12 17.48
C GLY A 247 4.44 40.09 16.46
N LEU A 248 4.18 40.34 15.17
CA LEU A 248 4.90 39.69 14.09
C LEU A 248 6.30 40.31 13.96
N TYR A 249 7.31 39.46 13.84
CA TYR A 249 8.69 39.86 13.59
C TYR A 249 9.20 39.16 12.34
N VAL A 250 9.75 39.93 11.40
CA VAL A 250 10.25 39.45 10.11
C VAL A 250 11.76 39.71 10.02
N ARG A 251 12.51 38.83 9.37
CA ARG A 251 13.94 39.05 9.14
C ARG A 251 14.15 40.27 8.22
N GLY A 252 15.02 41.20 8.62
CA GLY A 252 15.30 42.39 7.83
C GLY A 252 16.15 42.11 6.58
N THR A 253 16.26 43.11 5.70
CA THR A 253 17.02 42.98 4.45
C THR A 253 18.53 43.20 4.63
N LYS A 254 18.94 43.71 5.80
CA LYS A 254 20.32 44.14 6.09
C LYS A 254 20.89 43.38 7.29
N GLY A 255 21.39 42.17 7.02
CA GLY A 255 22.08 41.36 8.02
C GLY A 255 21.11 40.57 8.90
N ASP A 256 21.47 40.41 10.17
CA ASP A 256 20.78 39.50 11.09
C ASP A 256 19.72 40.18 11.99
N ASN A 257 19.22 41.34 11.58
CA ASN A 257 18.24 42.14 12.32
C ASN A 257 16.80 41.60 12.18
N TRP A 258 15.96 41.93 13.15
CA TRP A 258 14.52 41.67 13.13
C TRP A 258 13.73 42.97 12.96
N ILE A 259 12.65 42.93 12.20
CA ILE A 259 11.74 44.06 12.00
C ILE A 259 10.43 43.73 12.72
N HIS A 260 10.01 44.59 13.64
CA HIS A 260 8.68 44.51 14.21
C HIS A 260 7.65 45.07 13.22
N VAL A 261 6.69 44.23 12.81
CA VAL A 261 5.61 44.66 11.92
C VAL A 261 4.53 45.33 12.75
N ASN A 262 4.42 46.65 12.62
CA ASN A 262 3.43 47.44 13.34
C ASN A 262 2.03 47.22 12.73
N PRO A 263 1.02 46.86 13.52
CA PRO A 263 -0.34 46.71 13.03
C PRO A 263 -0.90 48.01 12.46
N ILE A 264 -1.49 47.93 11.29
CA ILE A 264 -2.26 49.01 10.69
C ILE A 264 -3.73 48.57 10.71
N LYS A 265 -4.61 49.43 11.24
CA LYS A 265 -6.03 49.11 11.32
C LYS A 265 -6.60 48.86 9.92
N GLY A 266 -7.19 47.69 9.73
CA GLY A 266 -7.79 47.28 8.45
C GLY A 266 -6.76 46.94 7.36
N ALA A 267 -5.51 46.67 7.73
CA ALA A 267 -4.52 46.12 6.81
C ALA A 267 -4.49 44.58 6.88
N LEU A 268 -3.91 43.98 5.84
CA LEU A 268 -3.48 42.58 5.83
C LEU A 268 -1.97 42.53 5.56
N GLU A 269 -1.28 41.63 6.23
CA GLU A 269 0.09 41.28 5.93
C GLU A 269 0.12 40.19 4.85
N VAL A 270 0.92 40.38 3.81
CA VAL A 270 1.13 39.39 2.74
C VAL A 270 2.57 38.95 2.77
N ASN A 271 2.80 37.64 2.74
CA ASN A 271 4.14 37.08 2.60
C ASN A 271 4.20 35.97 1.56
N ILE A 272 5.39 35.84 0.99
CA ILE A 272 5.75 34.80 0.03
C ILE A 272 6.20 33.57 0.82
N GLY A 273 5.73 32.40 0.41
CA GLY A 273 6.18 31.13 0.98
C GLY A 273 7.12 30.37 0.04
N ASN A 274 7.64 29.25 0.55
CA ASN A 274 8.67 28.46 -0.11
C ASN A 274 8.24 27.95 -1.49
N SER A 275 6.95 27.60 -1.66
CA SER A 275 6.45 27.10 -2.94
C SER A 275 6.61 28.15 -4.04
N LEU A 276 6.27 29.41 -3.79
CA LEU A 276 6.42 30.46 -4.78
C LEU A 276 7.87 30.91 -4.95
N GLN A 277 8.71 30.84 -3.92
CA GLN A 277 10.16 31.04 -4.07
C GLN A 277 10.79 29.99 -5.01
N ILE A 278 10.41 28.72 -4.85
CA ILE A 278 10.86 27.62 -5.72
C ILE A 278 10.39 27.84 -7.16
N MET A 279 9.09 28.09 -7.35
CA MET A 279 8.51 28.29 -8.69
C MET A 279 9.02 29.56 -9.38
N SER A 280 9.37 30.60 -8.62
CA SER A 280 10.00 31.81 -9.14
C SER A 280 11.51 31.70 -9.32
N ASN A 281 12.10 30.52 -9.09
CA ASN A 281 13.55 30.30 -9.16
C ASN A 281 14.34 31.37 -8.40
N ASP A 282 13.95 31.60 -7.14
CA ASP A 282 14.58 32.56 -6.23
C ASP A 282 14.32 34.05 -6.53
N ARG A 283 13.46 34.40 -7.49
CA ARG A 283 13.11 35.81 -7.80
C ARG A 283 12.21 36.45 -6.74
N TYR A 284 11.34 35.66 -6.11
CA TYR A 284 10.61 36.04 -4.91
C TYR A 284 11.16 35.32 -3.69
N LYS A 285 11.12 35.97 -2.53
CA LYS A 285 11.82 35.50 -1.34
C LYS A 285 10.85 35.07 -0.24
N SER A 286 10.96 33.82 0.20
CA SER A 286 10.32 33.33 1.43
C SER A 286 11.22 33.70 2.61
N ILE A 287 10.71 34.55 3.50
CA ILE A 287 11.52 35.14 4.58
C ILE A 287 11.17 34.55 5.94
N GLU A 288 12.22 34.31 6.72
CA GLU A 288 12.09 33.82 8.09
C GLU A 288 11.36 34.85 8.95
N HIS A 289 10.35 34.38 9.67
CA HIS A 289 9.54 35.21 10.56
C HIS A 289 9.14 34.42 11.82
N CYS A 290 8.74 35.15 12.86
CA CYS A 290 8.31 34.59 14.13
C CYS A 290 7.25 35.48 14.79
N VAL A 291 6.58 34.97 15.83
CA VAL A 291 5.54 35.72 16.55
C VAL A 291 5.88 35.80 18.02
N SER A 292 6.04 37.02 18.54
CA SER A 292 6.24 37.24 19.98
C SER A 292 4.89 37.20 20.72
N VAL A 293 4.96 37.02 22.04
CA VAL A 293 3.79 37.13 22.94
C VAL A 293 3.89 38.36 23.82
N ASP A 294 2.73 38.81 24.33
CA ASP A 294 2.61 39.99 25.19
C ASP A 294 2.24 39.59 26.62
N SER A 295 2.66 40.37 27.62
CA SER A 295 2.39 40.05 29.03
C SER A 295 1.01 40.51 29.52
N ASN A 296 0.39 41.47 28.84
CA ASN A 296 -0.77 42.18 29.33
C ASN A 296 -2.02 41.94 28.47
N ARG A 297 -1.85 41.65 27.18
CA ARG A 297 -2.96 41.49 26.23
C ARG A 297 -2.91 40.15 25.53
N GLY A 298 -4.07 39.49 25.50
CA GLY A 298 -4.29 38.37 24.61
C GLY A 298 -4.46 38.88 23.19
N ARG A 299 -4.02 38.11 22.20
CA ARG A 299 -4.03 38.51 20.80
C ARG A 299 -4.67 37.47 19.91
N ILE A 300 -5.22 37.89 18.78
CA ILE A 300 -5.70 37.01 17.70
C ILE A 300 -4.87 37.23 16.43
N SER A 301 -4.64 36.16 15.67
CA SER A 301 -4.21 36.27 14.27
C SER A 301 -4.91 35.25 13.38
N VAL A 302 -5.22 35.63 12.14
CA VAL A 302 -5.96 34.78 11.20
C VAL A 302 -5.24 34.70 9.84
N PRO A 303 -4.29 33.78 9.66
CA PRO A 303 -3.66 33.54 8.37
C PRO A 303 -4.53 32.68 7.45
N LEU A 304 -4.62 33.10 6.19
CA LEU A 304 -5.10 32.32 5.04
C LEU A 304 -3.90 31.90 4.19
N PHE A 305 -3.67 30.60 4.10
CA PHE A 305 -2.59 30.01 3.31
C PHE A 305 -3.12 29.51 1.97
N LEU A 306 -2.50 29.92 0.87
CA LEU A 306 -2.72 29.36 -0.46
C LEU A 306 -1.56 28.42 -0.77
N ASN A 307 -1.84 27.14 -0.98
CA ASN A 307 -0.82 26.11 -1.21
C ASN A 307 -1.09 25.37 -2.53
N PRO A 308 -0.05 24.72 -3.10
CA PRO A 308 -0.25 23.74 -4.15
C PRO A 308 -1.21 22.61 -3.73
N SER A 309 -1.80 21.91 -4.71
CA SER A 309 -2.48 20.64 -4.46
C SER A 309 -1.51 19.63 -3.84
N LEU A 310 -2.01 18.72 -3.01
CA LEU A 310 -1.14 17.79 -2.29
C LEU A 310 -0.30 16.92 -3.24
N ASP A 311 -0.84 16.57 -4.40
CA ASP A 311 -0.25 15.78 -5.49
C ASP A 311 0.57 16.60 -6.50
N SER A 312 0.69 17.91 -6.32
CA SER A 312 1.42 18.77 -7.24
C SER A 312 2.94 18.54 -7.18
N VAL A 313 3.59 18.68 -8.34
CA VAL A 313 5.05 18.77 -8.44
C VAL A 313 5.41 20.24 -8.65
N ILE A 314 6.08 20.84 -7.67
CA ILE A 314 6.52 22.24 -7.74
C ILE A 314 7.96 22.33 -8.24
N GLY A 315 8.23 23.31 -9.10
CA GLY A 315 9.56 23.62 -9.61
C GLY A 315 9.53 24.94 -10.39
N PRO A 316 10.68 25.48 -10.80
CA PRO A 316 10.76 26.73 -11.55
C PRO A 316 9.79 26.76 -12.75
N PHE A 317 9.06 27.87 -12.91
CA PHE A 317 8.16 28.04 -14.06
C PHE A 317 8.95 28.02 -15.38
N PRO A 318 8.63 27.11 -16.32
CA PRO A 318 9.36 27.03 -17.58
C PRO A 318 9.31 28.33 -18.39
N GLN A 319 8.17 29.06 -18.36
CA GLN A 319 7.98 30.28 -19.15
C GLN A 319 8.91 31.44 -18.73
N MET A 320 9.40 31.42 -17.50
CA MET A 320 10.30 32.43 -16.94
C MET A 320 11.78 32.22 -17.35
N LEU A 321 12.15 30.98 -17.68
CA LEU A 321 13.53 30.60 -17.92
C LEU A 321 13.99 31.08 -19.30
N LYS A 322 15.04 31.89 -19.34
CA LYS A 322 15.70 32.30 -20.59
C LYS A 322 16.76 31.26 -20.99
N ASP A 323 17.07 31.18 -22.28
CA ASP A 323 18.10 30.26 -22.79
C ASP A 323 19.43 30.38 -22.01
N GLY A 324 19.84 29.28 -21.38
CA GLY A 324 21.08 29.19 -20.59
C GLY A 324 20.98 29.64 -19.13
N GLU A 325 19.80 30.01 -18.62
CA GLU A 325 19.61 30.35 -17.21
C GLU A 325 19.68 29.09 -16.32
N LYS A 326 20.45 29.17 -15.23
CA LYS A 326 20.69 28.02 -14.35
C LYS A 326 19.49 27.81 -13.41
N LEU A 327 18.96 26.58 -13.39
CA LEU A 327 17.99 26.15 -12.39
C LEU A 327 18.63 26.12 -11.01
N VAL A 328 18.02 26.82 -10.05
CA VAL A 328 18.40 26.78 -8.62
C VAL A 328 17.72 25.58 -7.94
N TYR A 329 16.48 25.28 -8.34
CA TYR A 329 15.67 24.21 -7.77
C TYR A 329 15.33 23.14 -8.80
N LYS A 330 15.24 21.89 -8.34
CA LYS A 330 14.66 20.78 -9.11
C LYS A 330 13.15 20.77 -8.94
N HIS A 331 12.45 20.12 -9.86
CA HIS A 331 11.04 19.76 -9.64
C HIS A 331 10.95 18.76 -8.49
N MET A 332 10.11 19.05 -7.50
CA MET A 332 9.93 18.25 -6.29
C MET A 332 8.45 18.06 -6.01
N SER A 333 8.05 16.86 -5.59
CA SER A 333 6.67 16.65 -5.15
C SER A 333 6.41 17.41 -3.85
N SER A 334 5.22 18.00 -3.72
CA SER A 334 4.74 18.52 -2.43
C SER A 334 4.42 17.42 -1.42
N LEU A 335 4.34 16.15 -1.86
CA LEU A 335 4.15 15.00 -0.99
C LEU A 335 5.45 14.69 -0.23
N LYS A 336 5.38 14.73 1.09
CA LYS A 336 6.42 14.15 1.96
C LYS A 336 6.05 12.73 2.31
N PHE A 337 6.87 11.76 1.94
CA PHE A 337 6.77 10.39 2.43
C PHE A 337 7.18 10.35 3.90
N LYS A 338 6.28 9.91 4.78
CA LYS A 338 6.54 9.78 6.22
C LYS A 338 6.97 8.35 6.56
N PRO A 339 7.71 8.13 7.66
CA PRO A 339 8.17 6.79 8.05
C PRO A 339 7.07 5.73 8.26
N ASN A 340 5.83 6.15 8.48
CA ASN A 340 4.67 5.26 8.65
C ASN A 340 3.77 5.17 7.41
N ASP A 341 4.12 5.86 6.32
CA ASP A 341 3.36 5.77 5.09
C ASP A 341 3.59 4.40 4.45
N ASP A 342 2.53 3.81 3.91
CA ASP A 342 2.63 2.56 3.16
C ASP A 342 3.41 2.81 1.87
N ILE A 343 4.60 2.20 1.79
CA ILE A 343 5.49 2.32 0.63
C ILE A 343 4.85 1.76 -0.64
N LEU A 344 4.06 0.69 -0.56
CA LEU A 344 3.43 0.09 -1.72
C LEU A 344 2.30 0.99 -2.23
N ASP A 345 1.52 1.58 -1.32
CA ASP A 345 0.54 2.59 -1.68
C ASP A 345 1.19 3.81 -2.35
N PHE A 346 2.29 4.30 -1.78
CA PHE A 346 3.02 5.45 -2.31
C PHE A 346 3.67 5.17 -3.67
N VAL A 347 4.42 4.07 -3.80
CA VAL A 347 5.21 3.74 -5.00
C VAL A 347 4.32 3.19 -6.12
N ILE A 348 3.36 2.32 -5.80
CA ILE A 348 2.57 1.56 -6.77
C ILE A 348 1.18 2.16 -6.95
N LYS A 349 0.36 2.25 -5.88
CA LYS A 349 -1.05 2.67 -6.00
C LYS A 349 -1.18 4.14 -6.44
N LYS A 350 -0.30 5.00 -5.94
CA LYS A 350 -0.20 6.42 -6.34
C LYS A 350 0.73 6.66 -7.52
N ALA A 351 1.31 5.60 -8.10
CA ALA A 351 2.18 5.65 -9.28
C ALA A 351 3.40 6.59 -9.18
N ASN A 352 3.88 6.90 -7.98
CA ASN A 352 5.07 7.75 -7.80
C ASN A 352 6.38 7.04 -8.18
N GLY A 353 6.39 5.70 -8.18
CA GLY A 353 7.58 4.90 -8.41
C GLY A 353 8.65 5.05 -7.30
N LEU A 354 9.74 4.29 -7.42
CA LEU A 354 10.88 4.42 -6.49
C LEU A 354 11.62 5.75 -6.65
N LYS A 355 11.52 6.39 -7.82
CA LYS A 355 12.06 7.74 -8.04
C LYS A 355 11.35 8.76 -7.15
N GLY A 356 10.01 8.78 -7.13
CA GLY A 356 9.26 9.69 -6.27
C GLY A 356 9.59 9.50 -4.78
N LEU A 357 9.89 8.27 -4.38
CA LEU A 357 10.34 7.97 -3.01
C LEU A 357 11.72 8.58 -2.73
N VAL A 358 12.68 8.46 -3.64
CA VAL A 358 14.01 9.07 -3.50
C VAL A 358 13.94 10.61 -3.55
N ASP A 359 13.05 11.17 -4.37
CA ASP A 359 12.82 12.62 -4.48
C ASP A 359 12.30 13.22 -3.15
N THR A 360 11.76 12.40 -2.23
CA THR A 360 11.41 12.84 -0.86
C THR A 360 12.62 13.00 0.09
N SER A 361 13.85 12.83 -0.41
CA SER A 361 15.11 12.87 0.37
C SER A 361 15.22 11.75 1.41
N LEU A 362 15.02 10.52 0.96
CA LEU A 362 15.06 9.33 1.81
C LEU A 362 16.45 9.11 2.44
N ALA A 363 16.56 9.20 3.76
CA ALA A 363 17.82 8.95 4.48
C ALA A 363 18.06 7.47 4.80
N ILE A 364 16.98 6.67 4.93
CA ILE A 364 17.02 5.26 5.32
C ILE A 364 16.20 4.47 4.31
N ILE A 365 16.74 3.34 3.84
CA ILE A 365 16.03 2.44 2.92
C ILE A 365 14.87 1.76 3.67
N PRO A 366 13.65 1.73 3.11
CA PRO A 366 12.52 1.05 3.74
C PRO A 366 12.74 -0.47 3.74
N ASN A 367 12.20 -1.15 4.74
CA ASN A 367 12.41 -2.59 4.93
C ASN A 367 12.01 -3.42 3.69
N GLN A 368 10.99 -2.99 2.96
CA GLN A 368 10.49 -3.65 1.75
C GLN A 368 11.49 -3.60 0.58
N CYS A 369 12.42 -2.65 0.59
CA CYS A 369 13.49 -2.55 -0.40
C CYS A 369 14.78 -3.28 0.03
N ILE A 370 14.81 -3.81 1.26
CA ILE A 370 15.95 -4.58 1.78
C ILE A 370 15.81 -6.04 1.35
N GLN A 371 16.79 -6.53 0.61
CA GLN A 371 16.80 -7.92 0.15
C GLN A 371 17.25 -8.89 1.26
N PRO A 372 16.79 -10.15 1.27
CA PRO A 372 17.36 -11.21 2.09
C PRO A 372 18.86 -11.36 1.85
N LYS A 373 19.64 -11.76 2.85
CA LYS A 373 21.12 -11.81 2.75
C LYS A 373 21.59 -12.68 1.59
N GLU A 374 20.89 -13.78 1.33
CA GLU A 374 21.22 -14.77 0.31
C GLU A 374 21.04 -14.22 -1.12
N GLN A 375 20.16 -13.22 -1.29
CA GLN A 375 19.85 -12.58 -2.58
C GLN A 375 20.65 -11.31 -2.85
N ARG A 376 21.36 -10.77 -1.84
CA ARG A 376 22.24 -9.60 -2.02
C ARG A 376 23.45 -9.96 -2.88
N LEU A 377 23.98 -8.98 -3.60
CA LEU A 377 25.25 -9.16 -4.30
C LEU A 377 26.40 -9.14 -3.29
N ASP A 378 27.05 -10.28 -3.08
CA ASP A 378 28.24 -10.37 -2.24
C ASP A 378 29.45 -9.84 -3.01
N LYS A 379 29.96 -8.68 -2.60
CA LYS A 379 31.11 -8.04 -3.25
C LYS A 379 32.38 -8.88 -3.19
N SER A 380 32.50 -9.82 -2.25
CA SER A 380 33.64 -10.72 -2.16
C SER A 380 33.67 -11.78 -3.27
N GLN A 381 32.52 -12.05 -3.89
CA GLN A 381 32.38 -13.00 -5.00
C GLN A 381 32.56 -12.34 -6.38
N ILE A 382 32.85 -11.03 -6.43
CA ILE A 382 33.07 -10.33 -7.70
C ILE A 382 34.48 -10.61 -8.19
N ASP A 383 34.60 -11.25 -9.35
CA ASP A 383 35.87 -11.44 -10.03
C ASP A 383 36.15 -10.23 -10.93
N ASN A 384 37.19 -9.47 -10.57
CA ASN A 384 37.62 -8.29 -11.32
C ASN A 384 38.68 -8.61 -12.41
N GLN A 385 39.09 -9.87 -12.54
CA GLN A 385 40.07 -10.32 -13.53
C GLN A 385 39.42 -10.96 -14.76
N GLU A 386 38.18 -11.43 -14.62
CA GLU A 386 37.39 -11.99 -15.71
C GLU A 386 36.47 -10.91 -16.33
N SER A 387 36.29 -10.92 -17.65
CA SER A 387 35.40 -10.01 -18.36
C SER A 387 34.69 -10.73 -19.50
N ILE A 388 33.43 -10.38 -19.75
CA ILE A 388 32.69 -10.95 -20.89
C ILE A 388 33.31 -10.52 -22.23
N PRO A 389 33.16 -11.30 -23.30
CA PRO A 389 33.70 -10.96 -24.62
C PRO A 389 33.10 -9.66 -25.17
N THR A 390 33.92 -8.85 -25.83
CA THR A 390 33.48 -7.73 -26.67
C THR A 390 33.78 -8.04 -28.12
N ILE A 391 32.77 -7.95 -28.99
CA ILE A 391 32.84 -8.34 -30.39
C ILE A 391 32.60 -7.10 -31.27
N ASP A 392 33.53 -6.85 -32.19
CA ASP A 392 33.43 -5.76 -33.15
C ASP A 392 32.71 -6.23 -34.43
N LEU A 393 31.57 -5.60 -34.74
CA LEU A 393 30.73 -5.98 -35.88
C LEU A 393 31.00 -5.15 -37.16
N THR A 394 32.11 -4.42 -37.23
CA THR A 394 32.47 -3.60 -38.42
C THR A 394 32.40 -4.41 -39.74
N ASN A 395 32.81 -5.69 -39.71
CA ASN A 395 32.74 -6.61 -40.86
C ASN A 395 31.81 -7.80 -40.56
N PHE A 396 30.56 -7.54 -40.19
CA PHE A 396 29.64 -8.56 -39.66
C PHE A 396 29.48 -9.83 -40.54
N ASP A 397 29.73 -9.77 -41.85
CA ASP A 397 29.63 -10.94 -42.74
C ASP A 397 30.91 -11.83 -42.75
N ASP A 398 31.93 -11.49 -41.96
CA ASP A 398 33.15 -12.30 -41.81
C ASP A 398 32.90 -13.54 -40.93
N LEU A 399 33.24 -14.74 -41.44
CA LEU A 399 33.12 -16.01 -40.71
C LEU A 399 33.82 -16.00 -39.33
N SER A 400 34.88 -15.22 -39.15
CA SER A 400 35.58 -15.11 -37.87
C SER A 400 34.73 -14.40 -36.80
N ILE A 401 33.91 -13.43 -37.19
CA ILE A 401 32.97 -12.74 -36.31
C ILE A 401 31.79 -13.66 -35.98
N GLU A 402 31.25 -14.38 -36.98
CA GLU A 402 30.18 -15.37 -36.75
C GLU A 402 30.59 -16.41 -35.69
N LYS A 403 31.80 -16.97 -35.82
CA LYS A 403 32.35 -17.91 -34.83
C LYS A 403 32.54 -17.29 -33.45
N SER A 404 33.01 -16.04 -33.39
CA SER A 404 33.20 -15.34 -32.11
C SER A 404 31.87 -15.16 -31.36
N ILE A 405 30.79 -14.86 -32.09
CA ILE A 405 29.43 -14.73 -31.52
C ILE A 405 28.94 -16.08 -31.00
N GLN A 406 29.10 -17.15 -31.79
CA GLN A 406 28.70 -18.50 -31.40
C GLN A 406 29.48 -19.00 -30.17
N GLU A 407 30.80 -18.80 -30.15
CA GLU A 407 31.65 -19.14 -29.01
C GLU A 407 31.28 -18.35 -27.76
N ALA A 408 30.97 -17.06 -27.90
CA ALA A 408 30.51 -16.24 -26.80
C ALA A 408 29.16 -16.73 -26.25
N ALA A 409 28.18 -17.00 -27.11
CA ALA A 409 26.88 -17.53 -26.72
C ALA A 409 26.97 -18.92 -26.05
N SER A 410 27.87 -19.79 -26.53
CA SER A 410 28.08 -21.13 -25.96
C SER A 410 28.80 -21.12 -24.62
N LYS A 411 29.83 -20.28 -24.48
CA LYS A 411 30.70 -20.30 -23.30
C LYS A 411 30.23 -19.34 -22.21
N TRP A 412 29.75 -18.17 -22.61
CA TRP A 412 29.47 -17.07 -21.69
C TRP A 412 27.99 -16.76 -21.56
N GLY A 413 27.16 -17.08 -22.57
CA GLY A 413 25.75 -16.65 -22.62
C GLY A 413 25.52 -15.14 -22.68
N PHE A 414 26.58 -14.35 -22.48
CA PHE A 414 26.60 -12.90 -22.47
C PHE A 414 27.84 -12.39 -23.22
N PHE A 415 27.67 -11.33 -23.99
CA PHE A 415 28.77 -10.61 -24.65
C PHE A 415 28.35 -9.17 -24.98
N GLN A 416 29.33 -8.31 -25.27
CA GLN A 416 29.07 -6.95 -25.77
C GLN A 416 29.37 -6.88 -27.26
N ILE A 417 28.58 -6.09 -27.99
CA ILE A 417 28.81 -5.79 -29.40
C ILE A 417 29.08 -4.30 -29.59
N ILE A 418 30.06 -3.96 -30.42
CA ILE A 418 30.39 -2.60 -30.84
C ILE A 418 30.34 -2.50 -32.37
N ASN A 419 30.25 -1.27 -32.90
CA ASN A 419 30.17 -1.03 -34.34
C ASN A 419 29.05 -1.82 -35.04
N HIS A 420 27.94 -2.03 -34.33
CA HIS A 420 26.81 -2.87 -34.74
C HIS A 420 25.83 -2.18 -35.73
N GLY A 421 26.16 -0.99 -36.20
CA GLY A 421 25.42 -0.28 -37.25
C GLY A 421 24.24 0.58 -36.77
N ILE A 422 23.92 0.62 -35.47
CA ILE A 422 22.96 1.59 -34.93
C ILE A 422 23.70 2.91 -34.69
N PRO A 423 23.18 4.07 -35.14
CA PRO A 423 23.82 5.36 -34.90
C PRO A 423 23.96 5.64 -33.39
N ILE A 424 25.14 6.14 -32.97
CA ILE A 424 25.39 6.49 -31.57
C ILE A 424 24.38 7.54 -31.09
N GLU A 425 24.01 8.50 -31.94
CA GLU A 425 23.01 9.53 -31.65
C GLU A 425 21.67 8.92 -31.22
N VAL A 426 21.21 7.86 -31.89
CA VAL A 426 19.95 7.15 -31.52
C VAL A 426 20.06 6.51 -30.14
N LEU A 427 21.22 5.97 -29.77
CA LEU A 427 21.45 5.37 -28.45
C LEU A 427 21.55 6.43 -27.35
N GLU A 428 22.22 7.55 -27.61
CA GLU A 428 22.32 8.68 -26.67
C GLU A 428 20.96 9.36 -26.48
N ASP A 429 20.23 9.66 -27.55
CA ASP A 429 18.89 10.24 -27.49
C ASP A 429 17.92 9.37 -26.70
N LEU A 430 18.01 8.04 -26.82
CA LEU A 430 17.19 7.11 -26.05
C LEU A 430 17.58 7.08 -24.57
N LYS A 431 18.89 7.17 -24.24
CA LYS A 431 19.35 7.27 -22.84
C LYS A 431 18.90 8.58 -22.21
N ASP A 432 19.03 9.70 -22.93
CA ASP A 432 18.59 11.01 -22.47
C ASP A 432 17.07 11.03 -22.28
N ALA A 433 16.32 10.49 -23.24
CA ALA A 433 14.88 10.33 -23.12
C ALA A 433 14.51 9.46 -21.90
N ALA A 434 15.23 8.37 -21.64
CA ALA A 434 15.00 7.50 -20.49
C ALA A 434 15.31 8.17 -19.15
N HIS A 435 16.37 8.98 -19.07
CA HIS A 435 16.70 9.77 -17.87
C HIS A 435 15.62 10.83 -17.60
N ASN A 436 15.16 11.52 -18.65
CA ASN A 436 14.19 12.60 -18.55
C ASN A 436 12.74 12.09 -18.46
N PHE A 437 12.46 10.83 -18.83
CA PHE A 437 11.12 10.26 -18.91
C PHE A 437 10.29 10.44 -17.63
N PHE A 438 10.93 10.31 -16.47
CA PHE A 438 10.27 10.43 -15.17
C PHE A 438 10.18 11.88 -14.66
N GLU A 439 10.71 12.84 -15.41
CA GLU A 439 10.59 14.28 -15.15
C GLU A 439 9.54 14.95 -16.05
N LEU A 440 9.10 14.27 -17.12
CA LEU A 440 8.10 14.78 -18.06
C LEU A 440 6.66 14.63 -17.55
N PRO A 441 5.76 15.58 -17.88
CA PRO A 441 4.31 15.43 -17.68
C PRO A 441 3.79 14.13 -18.32
N ALA A 442 2.74 13.54 -17.75
CA ALA A 442 2.18 12.27 -18.24
C ALA A 442 1.82 12.30 -19.74
N GLU A 443 1.48 13.49 -20.25
CA GLU A 443 1.07 13.77 -21.63
C GLU A 443 2.26 13.87 -22.61
N GLU A 444 3.47 14.09 -22.12
CA GLU A 444 4.70 14.27 -22.92
C GLU A 444 5.61 13.04 -22.92
N LYS A 445 5.26 11.98 -22.18
CA LYS A 445 6.05 10.74 -22.08
C LYS A 445 6.23 10.09 -23.45
N VAL A 446 7.45 10.21 -23.99
CA VAL A 446 7.73 10.12 -25.42
C VAL A 446 7.67 8.70 -25.99
N LYS A 447 6.92 8.51 -27.10
CA LYS A 447 6.91 7.27 -27.91
C LYS A 447 7.96 7.24 -29.03
N ASN A 448 8.46 8.40 -29.46
CA ASN A 448 9.20 8.55 -30.71
C ASN A 448 10.62 7.95 -30.68
N GLN A 449 11.40 8.12 -29.60
CA GLN A 449 12.78 7.60 -29.51
C GLN A 449 12.80 6.07 -29.38
N VAL A 450 11.86 5.48 -28.63
CA VAL A 450 11.72 4.01 -28.54
C VAL A 450 11.39 3.41 -29.91
N LEU A 451 10.48 4.04 -30.65
CA LEU A 451 10.14 3.63 -32.02
C LEU A 451 11.34 3.77 -32.98
N GLU A 452 12.14 4.84 -32.84
CA GLU A 452 13.34 5.02 -33.66
C GLU A 452 14.38 3.94 -33.36
N TYR A 453 14.70 3.69 -32.08
CA TYR A 453 15.60 2.61 -31.69
C TYR A 453 15.13 1.24 -32.20
N GLN A 454 13.84 0.95 -32.11
CA GLN A 454 13.27 -0.32 -32.58
C GLN A 454 13.52 -0.56 -34.08
N LYS A 455 13.49 0.48 -34.93
CA LYS A 455 13.78 0.36 -36.37
C LYS A 455 15.17 -0.22 -36.64
N TRP A 456 16.14 0.12 -35.79
CA TRP A 456 17.53 -0.31 -35.91
C TRP A 456 17.81 -1.62 -35.17
N ALA A 457 17.25 -1.78 -33.97
CA ALA A 457 17.51 -2.92 -33.12
C ALA A 457 16.86 -4.23 -33.63
N LYS A 458 15.67 -4.16 -34.27
CA LYS A 458 14.99 -5.35 -34.79
C LYS A 458 15.79 -6.07 -35.90
N PRO A 459 16.27 -5.39 -36.97
CA PRO A 459 17.12 -6.02 -37.97
C PRO A 459 18.43 -6.59 -37.40
N LEU A 460 19.04 -5.88 -36.43
CA LEU A 460 20.24 -6.35 -35.75
C LEU A 460 19.98 -7.65 -34.98
N ALA A 461 18.88 -7.74 -34.24
CA ALA A 461 18.51 -8.93 -33.49
C ALA A 461 18.26 -10.13 -34.42
N LYS A 462 17.58 -9.90 -35.56
CA LYS A 462 17.38 -10.94 -36.59
C LYS A 462 18.71 -11.48 -37.12
N LYS A 463 19.64 -10.59 -37.47
CA LYS A 463 20.96 -10.98 -38.01
C LYS A 463 21.80 -11.75 -36.97
N LEU A 464 21.74 -11.36 -35.69
CA LEU A 464 22.40 -12.11 -34.61
C LEU A 464 21.80 -13.51 -34.44
N LEU A 465 20.48 -13.64 -34.49
CA LEU A 465 19.81 -14.95 -34.45
C LEU A 465 20.21 -15.83 -35.63
N GLU A 466 20.25 -15.29 -36.85
CA GLU A 466 20.72 -16.04 -38.04
C GLU A 466 22.13 -16.60 -37.85
N VAL A 467 23.06 -15.79 -37.31
CA VAL A 467 24.43 -16.24 -37.00
C VAL A 467 24.44 -17.35 -35.95
N LEU A 468 23.62 -17.25 -34.90
CA LEU A 468 23.49 -18.28 -33.87
C LEU A 468 22.88 -19.57 -34.43
N LEU A 469 21.85 -19.49 -35.28
CA LEU A 469 21.22 -20.65 -35.91
C LEU A 469 22.16 -21.38 -36.88
N LYS A 470 22.97 -20.64 -37.65
CA LYS A 470 24.02 -21.23 -38.49
C LYS A 470 24.96 -22.11 -37.66
N GLY A 471 25.31 -21.69 -36.45
CA GLY A 471 26.13 -22.47 -35.51
C GLY A 471 25.47 -23.76 -35.03
N LEU A 472 24.14 -23.86 -35.14
CA LEU A 472 23.33 -25.04 -34.81
C LEU A 472 22.99 -25.90 -36.05
N ASN A 473 23.52 -25.55 -37.23
CA ASN A 473 23.14 -26.13 -38.53
C ASN A 473 21.65 -25.95 -38.88
N VAL A 474 21.01 -24.91 -38.34
CA VAL A 474 19.65 -24.50 -38.72
C VAL A 474 19.80 -23.37 -39.74
N ASN A 475 19.31 -23.60 -40.96
CA ASN A 475 19.39 -22.61 -42.04
C ASN A 475 18.30 -21.54 -41.86
N GLU A 476 18.61 -20.32 -42.33
CA GLU A 476 17.77 -19.10 -42.50
C GLU A 476 16.41 -19.02 -41.77
N ILE A 477 16.13 -17.86 -41.16
CA ILE A 477 14.82 -17.59 -40.56
C ILE A 477 13.78 -17.42 -41.67
N ASP A 478 13.07 -18.52 -41.98
CA ASP A 478 11.92 -18.56 -42.89
C ASP A 478 10.59 -18.25 -42.17
N GLU A 479 9.48 -18.24 -42.92
CA GLU A 479 8.14 -17.97 -42.38
C GLU A 479 7.71 -18.94 -41.26
N SER A 480 8.32 -20.12 -41.16
CA SER A 480 8.02 -21.12 -40.13
C SER A 480 8.81 -20.90 -38.83
N LEU A 481 10.01 -20.34 -38.92
CA LEU A 481 10.89 -20.07 -37.77
C LEU A 481 10.70 -18.67 -37.18
N GLU A 482 10.20 -17.70 -37.96
CA GLU A 482 10.02 -16.33 -37.50
C GLU A 482 9.09 -16.22 -36.26
N PRO A 483 7.92 -16.89 -36.19
CA PRO A 483 7.10 -16.91 -34.97
C PRO A 483 7.81 -17.55 -33.77
N LEU A 484 8.62 -18.58 -34.02
CA LEU A 484 9.32 -19.32 -32.96
C LEU A 484 10.47 -18.50 -32.35
N LEU A 485 11.10 -17.60 -33.11
CA LEU A 485 12.32 -16.90 -32.69
C LEU A 485 12.12 -15.41 -32.42
N MET A 486 11.18 -14.78 -33.11
CA MET A 486 10.94 -13.33 -33.07
C MET A 486 9.45 -12.98 -33.07
N GLY A 487 8.60 -13.91 -32.63
CA GLY A 487 7.15 -13.76 -32.64
C GLY A 487 6.64 -12.59 -31.80
N THR A 488 7.28 -12.29 -30.67
CA THR A 488 6.99 -11.10 -29.87
C THR A 488 8.25 -10.34 -29.47
N MET A 489 8.18 -9.01 -29.49
CA MET A 489 9.29 -8.14 -29.08
C MET A 489 8.78 -7.09 -28.10
N SER A 490 9.50 -6.88 -27.01
CA SER A 490 9.17 -5.84 -26.02
C SER A 490 10.40 -5.04 -25.66
N ILE A 491 10.21 -3.73 -25.48
CA ILE A 491 11.26 -2.82 -25.00
C ILE A 491 10.80 -2.29 -23.65
N ASN A 492 11.63 -2.51 -22.63
CA ASN A 492 11.43 -1.89 -21.33
C ASN A 492 12.42 -0.75 -21.15
N VAL A 493 11.99 0.36 -20.55
CA VAL A 493 12.87 1.46 -20.13
C VAL A 493 12.94 1.44 -18.63
N ASN A 494 14.04 0.93 -18.08
CA ASN A 494 14.21 0.76 -16.64
C ASN A 494 15.03 1.93 -16.07
N TYR A 495 14.52 2.57 -15.02
CA TYR A 495 15.22 3.59 -14.24
C TYR A 495 15.43 3.10 -12.81
N TYR A 496 16.68 3.09 -12.38
CA TYR A 496 17.08 2.71 -11.04
C TYR A 496 17.59 3.97 -10.31
N PRO A 497 16.84 4.54 -9.35
CA PRO A 497 17.26 5.75 -8.66
C PRO A 497 18.50 5.51 -7.77
N PRO A 498 19.25 6.57 -7.41
CA PRO A 498 20.32 6.47 -6.43
C PRO A 498 19.81 5.90 -5.10
N CYS A 499 20.58 5.01 -4.50
CA CYS A 499 20.18 4.25 -3.32
C CYS A 499 21.08 4.58 -2.11
N PRO A 500 20.55 5.08 -0.97
CA PRO A 500 21.38 5.48 0.18
C PRO A 500 22.26 4.37 0.75
N ASN A 501 21.86 3.10 0.58
CA ASN A 501 22.61 1.93 1.03
C ASN A 501 22.52 0.78 0.01
N PRO A 502 23.36 0.80 -1.04
CA PRO A 502 23.32 -0.19 -2.11
C PRO A 502 23.81 -1.58 -1.68
N SER A 503 24.31 -1.75 -0.45
CA SER A 503 24.76 -3.06 0.07
C SER A 503 23.62 -3.99 0.48
N VAL A 504 22.43 -3.43 0.72
CA VAL A 504 21.25 -4.19 1.18
C VAL A 504 20.10 -4.18 0.19
N ALA A 505 20.19 -3.38 -0.86
CA ALA A 505 19.20 -3.26 -1.93
C ALA A 505 19.77 -3.75 -3.26
N ILE A 506 18.90 -4.17 -4.17
CA ILE A 506 19.25 -4.60 -5.53
C ILE A 506 18.29 -3.93 -6.52
N GLY A 507 18.76 -3.59 -7.71
CA GLY A 507 17.95 -2.98 -8.76
C GLY A 507 17.05 -4.01 -9.42
N PHE A 508 17.62 -5.16 -9.78
CA PHE A 508 16.87 -6.31 -10.27
C PHE A 508 17.52 -7.59 -9.74
N ARG A 509 16.69 -8.51 -9.25
CA ARG A 509 17.13 -9.75 -8.59
C ARG A 509 17.87 -10.68 -9.57
N ARG A 510 18.50 -11.72 -9.01
CA ARG A 510 19.10 -12.80 -9.79
C ARG A 510 18.03 -13.53 -10.60
N HIS A 511 18.26 -13.69 -11.90
CA HIS A 511 17.35 -14.37 -12.82
C HIS A 511 18.07 -14.75 -14.13
N CYS A 512 17.40 -15.58 -14.93
CA CYS A 512 17.66 -15.75 -16.36
C CYS A 512 16.48 -15.15 -17.14
N ASP A 513 16.71 -14.76 -18.39
CA ASP A 513 15.65 -14.27 -19.27
C ASP A 513 14.98 -15.43 -20.00
N MET A 514 13.66 -15.36 -20.21
CA MET A 514 12.90 -16.40 -20.91
C MET A 514 13.02 -16.34 -22.43
N ASP A 515 13.55 -15.23 -22.95
CA ASP A 515 13.50 -14.88 -24.36
C ASP A 515 14.47 -15.74 -25.19
N CYS A 516 14.57 -15.47 -26.50
CA CYS A 516 15.60 -16.07 -27.34
C CYS A 516 16.91 -15.30 -27.16
N ILE A 517 16.87 -13.98 -27.35
CA ILE A 517 17.98 -13.07 -27.08
C ILE A 517 17.48 -11.73 -26.56
N THR A 518 18.27 -11.10 -25.70
CA THR A 518 18.04 -9.71 -25.26
C THR A 518 19.13 -8.81 -25.84
N LEU A 519 18.74 -7.65 -26.39
CA LEU A 519 19.67 -6.55 -26.70
C LEU A 519 19.52 -5.45 -25.66
N LEU A 520 20.54 -5.27 -24.82
CA LEU A 520 20.53 -4.38 -23.69
C LEU A 520 21.40 -3.14 -23.94
N LEU A 521 20.75 -1.99 -24.03
CA LEU A 521 21.42 -0.69 -23.89
C LEU A 521 21.55 -0.35 -22.40
N GLN A 522 22.73 0.09 -21.98
CA GLN A 522 23.01 0.53 -20.62
C GLN A 522 23.72 1.89 -20.63
N ASP A 523 23.52 2.65 -19.56
CA ASP A 523 24.23 3.92 -19.35
C ASP A 523 25.64 3.73 -18.77
N ASP A 524 26.32 4.85 -18.56
CA ASP A 524 27.70 4.88 -18.04
C ASP A 524 27.76 4.69 -16.51
N THR A 525 26.65 4.34 -15.86
CA THR A 525 26.59 4.07 -14.41
C THR A 525 26.97 2.61 -14.11
N GLY A 526 26.66 1.69 -15.02
CA GLY A 526 26.99 0.27 -14.87
C GLY A 526 26.11 -0.44 -13.85
N GLY A 527 26.60 -1.53 -13.24
CA GLY A 527 25.85 -2.28 -12.23
C GLY A 527 25.17 -3.57 -12.73
N LEU A 528 25.35 -3.95 -13.99
CA LEU A 528 24.97 -5.30 -14.46
C LEU A 528 26.04 -6.31 -14.06
N TYR A 529 25.64 -7.41 -13.42
CA TYR A 529 26.52 -8.51 -13.03
C TYR A 529 26.01 -9.82 -13.60
N VAL A 530 26.91 -10.62 -14.17
CA VAL A 530 26.60 -11.92 -14.76
C VAL A 530 27.41 -13.02 -14.07
N ARG A 531 26.90 -14.25 -14.05
CA ARG A 531 27.64 -15.39 -13.49
C ARG A 531 28.86 -15.71 -14.35
N GLY A 532 30.02 -15.89 -13.72
CA GLY A 532 31.27 -16.22 -14.41
C GLY A 532 31.33 -17.66 -14.91
N THR A 533 32.32 -17.96 -15.77
CA THR A 533 32.48 -19.30 -16.36
C THR A 533 33.23 -20.28 -15.45
N LYS A 534 33.82 -19.77 -14.35
CA LYS A 534 34.65 -20.53 -13.40
C LYS A 534 34.08 -20.44 -11.98
N GLY A 535 33.08 -21.25 -11.68
CA GLY A 535 32.51 -21.36 -10.33
C GLY A 535 31.48 -20.27 -10.02
N ASP A 536 31.34 -19.95 -8.74
CA ASP A 536 30.22 -19.16 -8.20
C ASP A 536 30.47 -17.63 -8.16
N ASN A 537 31.37 -17.14 -9.01
CA ASN A 537 31.77 -15.73 -9.04
C ASN A 537 30.83 -14.88 -9.91
N TRP A 538 30.79 -13.58 -9.61
CA TRP A 538 30.08 -12.55 -10.38
C TRP A 538 31.07 -11.72 -11.20
N ILE A 539 30.71 -11.41 -12.44
CA ILE A 539 31.49 -10.56 -13.34
C ILE A 539 30.72 -9.27 -13.56
N HIS A 540 31.36 -8.13 -13.33
CA HIS A 540 30.79 -6.84 -13.66
C HIS A 540 30.88 -6.59 -15.17
N VAL A 541 29.74 -6.37 -15.81
CA VAL A 541 29.68 -5.94 -17.22
C VAL A 541 29.92 -4.44 -17.27
N ASN A 542 31.14 -4.04 -17.60
CA ASN A 542 31.50 -2.65 -17.73
C ASN A 542 30.78 -2.00 -18.94
N PRO A 543 30.11 -0.85 -18.77
CA PRO A 543 29.55 -0.12 -19.89
C PRO A 543 30.64 0.29 -20.87
N ILE A 544 30.37 0.07 -22.16
CA ILE A 544 31.20 0.56 -23.26
C ILE A 544 30.33 1.53 -24.07
N LYS A 545 30.84 2.74 -24.31
CA LYS A 545 30.08 3.75 -25.04
C LYS A 545 29.71 3.26 -26.43
N GLY A 546 28.43 3.33 -26.77
CA GLY A 546 27.89 2.87 -28.06
C GLY A 546 27.86 1.35 -28.23
N ALA A 547 28.06 0.58 -27.16
CA ALA A 547 27.91 -0.88 -27.19
C ALA A 547 26.52 -1.32 -26.72
N LEU A 548 26.10 -2.49 -27.17
CA LEU A 548 24.96 -3.23 -26.60
C LEU A 548 25.48 -4.49 -25.93
N ALA A 549 24.95 -4.81 -24.75
CA ALA A 549 25.11 -6.15 -24.17
C ALA A 549 24.07 -7.09 -24.79
N VAL A 550 24.48 -8.31 -25.12
CA VAL A 550 23.64 -9.35 -25.68
C VAL A 550 23.56 -10.49 -24.67
N ASN A 551 22.34 -10.89 -24.31
CA ASN A 551 22.06 -12.05 -23.48
C ASN A 551 21.41 -13.15 -24.34
N ILE A 552 21.73 -14.42 -24.04
CA ILE A 552 20.99 -15.58 -24.54
C ILE A 552 19.95 -15.95 -23.49
N GLY A 553 18.68 -16.07 -23.89
CA GLY A 553 17.61 -16.47 -22.98
C GLY A 553 17.32 -17.98 -23.01
N ASP A 554 16.48 -18.41 -22.08
CA ASP A 554 16.12 -19.80 -21.83
C ASP A 554 15.49 -20.46 -23.06
N SER A 555 14.69 -19.72 -23.85
CA SER A 555 14.08 -20.27 -25.07
C SER A 555 15.15 -20.72 -26.07
N LEU A 556 16.20 -19.94 -26.27
CA LEU A 556 17.28 -20.32 -27.18
C LEU A 556 18.21 -21.39 -26.58
N GLN A 557 18.40 -21.42 -25.25
CA GLN A 557 19.09 -22.55 -24.60
C GLN A 557 18.32 -23.88 -24.79
N ILE A 558 17.00 -23.86 -24.62
CA ILE A 558 16.11 -25.02 -24.82
C ILE A 558 16.19 -25.50 -26.26
N MET A 559 15.99 -24.59 -27.22
CA MET A 559 16.03 -24.92 -28.65
C MET A 559 17.41 -25.39 -29.11
N SER A 560 18.46 -24.85 -28.50
CA SER A 560 19.85 -25.25 -28.78
C SER A 560 20.31 -26.48 -27.98
N ASN A 561 19.44 -27.13 -27.20
CA ASN A 561 19.78 -28.31 -26.41
C ASN A 561 21.11 -28.14 -25.63
N ASP A 562 21.21 -27.06 -24.86
CA ASP A 562 22.37 -26.68 -24.04
C ASP A 562 23.63 -26.23 -24.80
N ARG A 563 23.58 -26.05 -26.14
CA ARG A 563 24.73 -25.55 -26.92
C ARG A 563 24.97 -24.05 -26.74
N TYR A 564 23.91 -23.28 -26.52
CA TYR A 564 24.00 -21.90 -26.03
C TYR A 564 23.49 -21.84 -24.60
N LYS A 565 24.02 -20.92 -23.81
CA LYS A 565 23.79 -20.86 -22.37
C LYS A 565 23.03 -19.60 -22.00
N SER A 566 21.92 -19.78 -21.30
CA SER A 566 21.22 -18.74 -20.56
C SER A 566 21.85 -18.63 -19.18
N ILE A 567 22.27 -17.42 -18.82
CA ILE A 567 23.13 -17.20 -17.66
C ILE A 567 22.44 -16.29 -16.64
N GLU A 568 22.55 -16.72 -15.39
CA GLU A 568 22.02 -15.97 -14.26
C GLU A 568 22.73 -14.61 -14.16
N HIS A 569 21.94 -13.55 -14.06
CA HIS A 569 22.43 -12.19 -13.96
C HIS A 569 21.56 -11.36 -13.01
N CYS A 570 22.11 -10.25 -12.53
CA CYS A 570 21.42 -9.34 -11.63
C CYS A 570 21.91 -7.89 -11.83
N VAL A 571 21.17 -6.95 -11.25
CA VAL A 571 21.46 -5.51 -11.38
C VAL A 571 21.63 -4.89 -9.99
N ALA A 572 22.81 -4.34 -9.70
CA ALA A 572 23.04 -3.53 -8.51
C ALA A 572 22.62 -2.06 -8.72
N VAL A 573 22.29 -1.39 -7.62
CA VAL A 573 22.03 0.06 -7.58
C VAL A 573 23.30 0.81 -7.13
N ASP A 574 23.44 2.06 -7.57
CA ASP A 574 24.53 2.95 -7.14
C ASP A 574 24.05 3.92 -6.05
N SER A 575 24.98 4.40 -5.22
CA SER A 575 24.66 5.33 -4.12
C SER A 575 24.47 6.78 -4.53
N SER A 576 24.98 7.16 -5.70
CA SER A 576 25.16 8.56 -6.10
C SER A 576 24.54 8.89 -7.46
N ARG A 577 24.50 7.90 -8.37
CA ARG A 577 24.03 8.06 -9.74
C ARG A 577 22.83 7.17 -10.00
N ALA A 578 21.85 7.69 -10.74
CA ALA A 578 20.80 6.85 -11.29
C ALA A 578 21.38 5.98 -12.40
N ARG A 579 20.88 4.75 -12.53
CA ARG A 579 21.20 3.86 -13.64
C ARG A 579 19.99 3.77 -14.57
N ILE A 580 20.25 3.74 -15.87
CA ILE A 580 19.27 3.38 -16.91
C ILE A 580 19.65 2.06 -17.57
N SER A 581 18.64 1.28 -17.95
CA SER A 581 18.83 0.24 -18.95
C SER A 581 17.61 0.08 -19.84
N VAL A 582 17.82 -0.20 -21.12
CA VAL A 582 16.77 -0.39 -22.11
C VAL A 582 16.92 -1.74 -22.81
N PRO A 583 16.45 -2.85 -22.21
CA PRO A 583 16.42 -4.16 -22.86
C PRO A 583 15.35 -4.21 -23.95
N LEU A 584 15.74 -4.74 -25.11
CA LEU A 584 14.86 -5.29 -26.13
C LEU A 584 14.83 -6.81 -25.98
N PHE A 585 13.72 -7.36 -25.52
CA PHE A 585 13.51 -8.80 -25.42
C PHE A 585 12.94 -9.33 -26.73
N VAL A 586 13.56 -10.39 -27.27
CA VAL A 586 13.13 -11.03 -28.52
C VAL A 586 12.66 -12.44 -28.20
N ASN A 587 11.34 -12.64 -28.24
CA ASN A 587 10.67 -13.83 -27.72
C ASN A 587 9.97 -14.62 -28.84
N PRO A 588 9.70 -15.92 -28.62
CA PRO A 588 8.71 -16.67 -29.38
C PRO A 588 7.31 -16.04 -29.31
N SER A 589 6.43 -16.42 -30.25
CA SER A 589 4.99 -16.19 -30.10
C SER A 589 4.43 -17.07 -28.99
N PHE A 590 3.40 -16.61 -28.29
CA PHE A 590 2.78 -17.34 -27.18
C PHE A 590 2.23 -18.73 -27.57
N ASP A 591 1.82 -18.91 -28.83
CA ASP A 591 1.34 -20.18 -29.38
C ASP A 591 2.45 -21.09 -29.95
N SER A 592 3.70 -20.65 -29.90
CA SER A 592 4.84 -21.43 -30.40
C SER A 592 5.26 -22.51 -29.42
N VAL A 593 5.64 -23.68 -29.94
CA VAL A 593 6.18 -24.78 -29.13
C VAL A 593 7.71 -24.72 -29.15
N ILE A 594 8.32 -24.41 -28.02
CA ILE A 594 9.77 -24.38 -27.85
C ILE A 594 10.30 -25.78 -27.52
N GLY A 595 11.40 -26.19 -28.13
CA GLY A 595 12.03 -27.49 -27.93
C GLY A 595 13.29 -27.65 -28.79
N PRO A 596 14.16 -28.63 -28.50
CA PRO A 596 15.40 -28.83 -29.24
C PRO A 596 15.20 -28.96 -30.75
N PHE A 597 15.97 -28.22 -31.55
CA PHE A 597 15.87 -28.31 -33.01
C PHE A 597 16.22 -29.73 -33.49
N PRO A 598 15.36 -30.42 -34.24
CA PRO A 598 15.66 -31.79 -34.67
C PRO A 598 16.94 -31.90 -35.52
N GLN A 599 17.24 -30.86 -36.31
CA GLN A 599 18.35 -30.80 -37.27
C GLN A 599 19.74 -30.75 -36.59
N MET A 600 19.81 -30.36 -35.32
CA MET A 600 21.07 -30.23 -34.59
C MET A 600 21.46 -31.49 -33.79
N LEU A 601 20.50 -32.38 -33.53
CA LEU A 601 20.73 -33.59 -32.75
C LEU A 601 21.51 -34.59 -33.61
N LYS A 602 22.62 -35.12 -33.09
CA LYS A 602 23.38 -36.19 -33.78
C LYS A 602 22.62 -37.51 -33.71
N ASP A 603 22.94 -38.44 -34.62
CA ASP A 603 22.35 -39.78 -34.61
C ASP A 603 22.50 -40.47 -33.23
N GLY A 604 21.36 -40.72 -32.58
CA GLY A 604 21.30 -41.34 -31.25
C GLY A 604 21.42 -40.38 -30.05
N GLU A 605 21.59 -39.07 -30.28
CA GLU A 605 21.56 -38.04 -29.23
C GLU A 605 20.12 -37.82 -28.75
N LYS A 606 19.90 -37.89 -27.43
CA LYS A 606 18.59 -37.65 -26.83
C LYS A 606 18.42 -36.16 -26.50
N PRO A 607 17.24 -35.56 -26.76
CA PRO A 607 16.95 -34.21 -26.32
C PRO A 607 16.97 -34.11 -24.79
N VAL A 608 17.62 -33.07 -24.26
CA VAL A 608 17.64 -32.72 -22.83
C VAL A 608 16.30 -32.13 -22.41
N TYR A 609 15.69 -31.35 -23.30
CA TYR A 609 14.43 -30.65 -23.05
C TYR A 609 13.26 -31.29 -23.80
N LYS A 610 12.09 -31.31 -23.17
CA LYS A 610 10.82 -31.65 -23.82
C LYS A 610 10.31 -30.44 -24.62
N HIS A 611 9.42 -30.70 -25.57
CA HIS A 611 8.68 -29.64 -26.27
C HIS A 611 7.62 -29.05 -25.33
N ILE A 612 7.54 -27.72 -25.23
CA ILE A 612 6.64 -27.00 -24.32
C ILE A 612 6.04 -25.80 -25.07
N LEU A 613 4.76 -25.49 -24.82
CA LEU A 613 4.14 -24.29 -25.36
C LEU A 613 4.74 -23.05 -24.67
N PHE A 614 5.14 -22.03 -25.45
CA PHE A 614 5.79 -20.84 -24.90
C PHE A 614 4.89 -20.10 -23.93
N SER A 615 3.57 -20.04 -24.15
CA SER A 615 2.63 -19.47 -23.16
C SER A 615 2.65 -20.24 -21.83
N ASP A 616 2.75 -21.56 -21.84
CA ASP A 616 2.80 -22.35 -20.60
C ASP A 616 4.10 -22.09 -19.84
N TYR A 617 5.21 -21.93 -20.57
CA TYR A 617 6.50 -21.58 -20.00
C TYR A 617 6.52 -20.13 -19.47
N TRP A 618 5.97 -19.19 -20.24
CA TRP A 618 5.78 -17.80 -19.83
C TRP A 618 4.92 -17.68 -18.59
N ASP A 619 3.80 -18.42 -18.52
CA ASP A 619 2.91 -18.46 -17.37
C ASP A 619 3.60 -19.10 -16.16
N HIS A 620 4.38 -20.17 -16.35
CA HIS A 620 5.20 -20.74 -15.28
C HIS A 620 6.17 -19.71 -14.68
N CYS A 621 6.74 -18.83 -15.50
CA CYS A 621 7.72 -17.83 -15.07
C CYS A 621 7.10 -16.50 -14.56
N PHE A 622 5.95 -16.05 -15.10
CA PHE A 622 5.30 -14.77 -14.75
C PHE A 622 4.01 -14.91 -13.93
N ILE A 623 3.20 -15.92 -14.23
CA ILE A 623 1.91 -16.10 -13.58
C ILE A 623 2.12 -16.86 -12.27
N LYS A 624 2.02 -16.11 -11.16
CA LYS A 624 1.78 -16.63 -9.81
C LYS A 624 0.38 -17.28 -9.66
N ARG A 625 -0.13 -17.98 -10.67
CA ARG A 625 -1.16 -19.00 -10.52
C ARG A 625 -0.41 -20.32 -10.52
N PRO A 626 -0.68 -21.25 -9.59
CA PRO A 626 -0.47 -22.63 -9.96
C PRO A 626 -1.16 -22.82 -11.31
N SER A 627 -0.49 -23.41 -12.29
CA SER A 627 -1.13 -23.82 -13.54
C SER A 627 -2.37 -24.69 -13.23
N ALA A 628 -3.08 -25.20 -14.24
CA ALA A 628 -4.19 -26.14 -14.03
C ALA A 628 -3.90 -27.30 -13.04
N ASN A 629 -2.62 -27.54 -12.76
CA ASN A 629 -2.03 -28.39 -11.74
C ASN A 629 -2.42 -28.10 -10.27
N GLY A 630 -2.80 -26.88 -9.89
CA GLY A 630 -3.10 -26.52 -8.49
C GLY A 630 -1.88 -26.60 -7.55
N LEU A 631 -2.08 -26.37 -6.24
CA LEU A 631 -1.00 -26.54 -5.25
C LEU A 631 -0.56 -28.00 -5.13
N LYS A 632 -1.47 -28.95 -5.39
CA LYS A 632 -1.08 -30.37 -5.49
C LYS A 632 -0.02 -30.59 -6.57
N GLY A 633 -0.24 -30.10 -7.79
CA GLY A 633 0.72 -30.34 -8.86
C GLY A 633 2.01 -29.54 -8.68
N ILE A 634 2.00 -28.45 -7.89
CA ILE A 634 3.23 -27.82 -7.39
C ILE A 634 3.97 -28.77 -6.44
N ALA A 635 3.27 -29.37 -5.46
CA ALA A 635 3.88 -30.33 -4.53
C ALA A 635 4.46 -31.57 -5.25
N ASP A 636 3.81 -32.04 -6.32
CA ASP A 636 4.27 -33.18 -7.12
C ASP A 636 5.60 -32.92 -7.87
N THR A 637 6.08 -31.66 -7.96
CA THR A 637 7.35 -31.31 -8.62
C THR A 637 8.60 -31.51 -7.76
N SER A 638 8.50 -32.11 -6.57
CA SER A 638 9.63 -32.37 -5.65
C SER A 638 10.40 -31.10 -5.22
N LEU A 639 9.67 -30.06 -4.83
CA LEU A 639 10.25 -28.81 -4.34
C LEU A 639 10.92 -28.99 -2.97
N GLU A 640 12.12 -28.45 -2.81
CA GLU A 640 12.79 -28.34 -1.50
C GLU A 640 12.27 -27.15 -0.68
N ILE A 641 11.78 -26.10 -1.37
CA ILE A 641 11.31 -24.85 -0.77
C ILE A 641 9.96 -24.46 -1.37
N ILE A 642 9.01 -24.07 -0.51
CA ILE A 642 7.71 -23.56 -0.97
C ILE A 642 7.87 -22.21 -1.71
N PRO A 643 7.02 -21.90 -2.70
CA PRO A 643 7.01 -20.59 -3.34
C PRO A 643 6.79 -19.45 -2.32
N ASN A 644 7.44 -18.30 -2.52
CA ASN A 644 7.38 -17.14 -1.61
C ASN A 644 5.95 -16.68 -1.29
N GLN A 645 5.03 -16.86 -2.22
CA GLN A 645 3.62 -16.52 -2.08
C GLN A 645 2.92 -17.38 -1.03
N CYS A 646 3.45 -18.57 -0.74
CA CYS A 646 2.90 -19.48 0.27
C CYS A 646 3.52 -19.23 1.65
N ILE A 647 4.51 -18.33 1.76
CA ILE A 647 5.13 -17.96 3.03
C ILE A 647 4.21 -16.98 3.75
N GLN A 648 3.67 -17.41 4.89
CA GLN A 648 2.78 -16.60 5.70
C GLN A 648 3.54 -15.55 6.50
N PRO A 649 2.94 -14.38 6.79
CA PRO A 649 3.50 -13.42 7.75
C PRO A 649 3.75 -14.08 9.11
N GLU A 650 4.72 -13.58 9.88
CA GLU A 650 5.13 -14.20 11.14
C GLU A 650 3.96 -14.28 12.13
N GLU A 651 3.08 -13.28 12.15
CA GLU A 651 1.91 -13.23 13.02
C GLU A 651 0.84 -14.27 12.64
N GLN A 652 0.86 -14.77 11.41
CA GLN A 652 -0.11 -15.76 10.90
C GLN A 652 0.40 -17.20 11.00
N ARG A 653 1.71 -17.40 11.18
CA ARG A 653 2.31 -18.72 11.38
C ARG A 653 1.86 -19.30 12.72
N LEU A 654 1.72 -20.63 12.78
CA LEU A 654 1.42 -21.31 14.03
C LEU A 654 2.70 -21.45 14.85
N ASP A 655 2.80 -20.74 15.98
CA ASP A 655 3.90 -20.91 16.91
C ASP A 655 3.70 -22.19 17.74
N LYS A 656 4.60 -23.15 17.56
CA LYS A 656 4.56 -24.43 18.29
C LYS A 656 4.69 -24.25 19.81
N SER A 657 5.28 -23.14 20.28
CA SER A 657 5.41 -22.84 21.71
C SER A 657 4.07 -22.54 22.38
N GLN A 658 3.08 -22.10 21.60
CA GLN A 658 1.75 -21.74 22.07
C GLN A 658 0.76 -22.92 22.05
N ILE A 659 1.20 -24.11 21.61
CA ILE A 659 0.32 -25.29 21.55
C ILE A 659 0.22 -25.91 22.95
N ASP A 660 -0.99 -25.93 23.50
CA ASP A 660 -1.30 -26.62 24.74
C ASP A 660 -1.65 -28.09 24.43
N ASN A 661 -0.77 -29.00 24.86
CA ASN A 661 -0.94 -30.44 24.67
C ASN A 661 -1.73 -31.11 25.81
N GLN A 662 -2.13 -30.37 26.85
CA GLN A 662 -2.89 -30.89 28.00
C GLN A 662 -4.38 -30.61 27.89
N GLU A 663 -4.77 -29.59 27.12
CA GLU A 663 -6.17 -29.22 26.89
C GLU A 663 -6.70 -29.91 25.61
N SER A 664 -7.97 -30.32 25.61
CA SER A 664 -8.65 -30.92 24.45
C SER A 664 -10.10 -30.45 24.37
N ILE A 665 -10.62 -30.27 23.16
CA ILE A 665 -12.05 -29.95 22.99
C ILE A 665 -12.93 -31.13 23.45
N PRO A 666 -14.18 -30.88 23.90
CA PRO A 666 -15.09 -31.93 24.32
C PRO A 666 -15.40 -32.93 23.21
N THR A 667 -15.52 -34.20 23.56
CA THR A 667 -16.07 -35.25 22.68
C THR A 667 -17.40 -35.72 23.24
N ILE A 668 -18.44 -35.71 22.40
CA ILE A 668 -19.82 -35.98 22.79
C ILE A 668 -20.33 -37.22 22.04
N ASP A 669 -20.80 -38.21 22.79
CA ASP A 669 -21.39 -39.43 22.25
C ASP A 669 -22.89 -39.22 21.99
N LEU A 670 -23.30 -39.34 20.74
CA LEU A 670 -24.68 -39.12 20.29
C LEU A 670 -25.52 -40.40 20.19
N SER A 671 -25.04 -41.52 20.72
CA SER A 671 -25.75 -42.81 20.71
C SER A 671 -27.15 -42.77 21.34
N ASN A 672 -27.40 -41.84 22.28
CA ASN A 672 -28.71 -41.59 22.88
C ASN A 672 -29.11 -40.11 22.77
N PHE A 673 -29.31 -39.61 21.55
CA PHE A 673 -29.51 -38.19 21.27
C PHE A 673 -30.65 -37.52 22.08
N ASP A 674 -31.66 -38.29 22.52
CA ASP A 674 -32.79 -37.78 23.31
C ASP A 674 -32.48 -37.64 24.82
N ASP A 675 -31.26 -37.96 25.26
CA ASP A 675 -30.82 -37.76 26.65
C ASP A 675 -30.58 -36.27 26.95
N LEU A 676 -31.28 -35.73 27.95
CA LEU A 676 -31.12 -34.35 28.44
C LEU A 676 -29.67 -34.02 28.86
N ASN A 677 -28.88 -35.01 29.26
CA ASN A 677 -27.46 -34.80 29.59
C ASN A 677 -26.60 -34.55 28.35
N ILE A 678 -26.96 -35.16 27.20
CA ILE A 678 -26.29 -34.92 25.92
C ILE A 678 -26.65 -33.52 25.41
N GLU A 679 -27.92 -33.11 25.50
CA GLU A 679 -28.34 -31.74 25.14
C GLU A 679 -27.55 -30.69 25.92
N LYS A 680 -27.43 -30.86 27.25
CA LYS A 680 -26.62 -29.96 28.09
C LYS A 680 -25.15 -29.96 27.73
N SER A 681 -24.57 -31.13 27.44
CA SER A 681 -23.16 -31.24 27.05
C SER A 681 -22.86 -30.47 25.77
N ILE A 682 -23.78 -30.51 24.78
CA ILE A 682 -23.67 -29.75 23.53
C ILE A 682 -23.73 -28.24 23.83
N GLN A 683 -24.68 -27.80 24.65
CA GLN A 683 -24.85 -26.38 25.01
C GLN A 683 -23.65 -25.84 25.82
N GLU A 684 -23.12 -26.62 26.76
CA GLU A 684 -21.91 -26.30 27.52
C GLU A 684 -20.67 -26.25 26.62
N ALA A 685 -20.55 -27.18 25.68
CA ALA A 685 -19.46 -27.16 24.71
C ALA A 685 -19.53 -25.91 23.82
N ALA A 686 -20.70 -25.59 23.27
CA ALA A 686 -20.92 -24.42 22.43
C ALA A 686 -20.67 -23.09 23.16
N SER A 687 -21.01 -23.01 24.44
CA SER A 687 -20.84 -21.78 25.25
C SER A 687 -19.44 -21.58 25.79
N LYS A 688 -18.75 -22.66 26.18
CA LYS A 688 -17.40 -22.57 26.76
C LYS A 688 -16.30 -22.67 25.72
N TRP A 689 -16.44 -23.60 24.78
CA TRP A 689 -15.39 -23.98 23.83
C TRP A 689 -15.67 -23.52 22.42
N GLY A 690 -16.94 -23.33 22.04
CA GLY A 690 -17.33 -23.03 20.66
C GLY A 690 -17.02 -24.15 19.65
N PHE A 691 -16.42 -25.25 20.10
CA PHE A 691 -15.95 -26.39 19.34
C PHE A 691 -16.15 -27.67 20.15
N PHE A 692 -16.52 -28.77 19.49
CA PHE A 692 -16.57 -30.11 20.06
C PHE A 692 -16.52 -31.18 18.97
N GLN A 693 -16.17 -32.41 19.31
CA GLN A 693 -16.29 -33.57 18.42
C GLN A 693 -17.55 -34.37 18.77
N ILE A 694 -18.22 -34.91 17.76
CA ILE A 694 -19.35 -35.82 17.94
C ILE A 694 -19.00 -37.21 17.40
N ILE A 695 -19.35 -38.24 18.15
CA ILE A 695 -19.22 -39.66 17.77
C ILE A 695 -20.59 -40.34 17.85
N ASN A 696 -20.75 -41.49 17.21
CA ASN A 696 -22.03 -42.22 17.15
C ASN A 696 -23.20 -41.33 16.65
N HIS A 697 -22.91 -40.38 15.75
CA HIS A 697 -23.84 -39.38 15.24
C HIS A 697 -24.87 -39.93 14.22
N GLY A 698 -24.82 -41.24 13.92
CA GLY A 698 -25.80 -41.92 13.07
C GLY A 698 -25.58 -41.80 11.56
N ILE A 699 -24.49 -41.19 11.10
CA ILE A 699 -24.09 -41.23 9.68
C ILE A 699 -23.32 -42.54 9.48
N PRO A 700 -23.66 -43.37 8.46
CA PRO A 700 -22.91 -44.60 8.20
C PRO A 700 -21.43 -44.32 7.93
N ILE A 701 -20.55 -45.14 8.49
CA ILE A 701 -19.09 -44.99 8.34
C ILE A 701 -18.69 -45.05 6.87
N GLU A 702 -19.35 -45.92 6.08
CA GLU A 702 -19.07 -46.03 4.64
C GLU A 702 -19.29 -44.70 3.91
N VAL A 703 -20.32 -43.92 4.28
CA VAL A 703 -20.61 -42.61 3.67
C VAL A 703 -19.47 -41.61 3.94
N LEU A 704 -18.88 -41.63 5.13
CA LEU A 704 -17.77 -40.76 5.50
C LEU A 704 -16.48 -41.16 4.78
N GLU A 705 -16.16 -42.46 4.75
CA GLU A 705 -14.95 -42.96 4.10
C GLU A 705 -15.02 -42.79 2.58
N ASP A 706 -16.15 -43.11 1.96
CA ASP A 706 -16.35 -42.96 0.51
C ASP A 706 -16.19 -41.49 0.09
N LEU A 707 -16.66 -40.54 0.90
CA LEU A 707 -16.51 -39.12 0.61
C LEU A 707 -15.05 -38.66 0.71
N LYS A 708 -14.31 -39.11 1.71
CA LYS A 708 -12.87 -38.81 1.82
C LYS A 708 -12.11 -39.39 0.63
N GLU A 709 -12.38 -40.64 0.28
CA GLU A 709 -11.74 -41.32 -0.86
C GLU A 709 -12.10 -40.62 -2.19
N ALA A 710 -13.35 -40.22 -2.37
CA ALA A 710 -13.79 -39.46 -3.54
C ALA A 710 -13.05 -38.12 -3.66
N GLY A 711 -12.82 -37.44 -2.54
CA GLY A 711 -11.99 -36.23 -2.49
C GLY A 711 -10.56 -36.49 -2.98
N HIS A 712 -9.89 -37.53 -2.47
CA HIS A 712 -8.57 -37.93 -2.96
C HIS A 712 -8.58 -38.23 -4.46
N LYS A 713 -9.51 -39.08 -4.92
CA LYS A 713 -9.67 -39.45 -6.33
C LYS A 713 -9.82 -38.23 -7.25
N PHE A 714 -10.60 -37.24 -6.83
CA PHE A 714 -10.77 -36.01 -7.60
C PHE A 714 -9.48 -35.20 -7.72
N PHE A 715 -8.77 -34.96 -6.61
CA PHE A 715 -7.54 -34.16 -6.66
C PHE A 715 -6.39 -34.90 -7.34
N GLU A 716 -6.41 -36.23 -7.38
CA GLU A 716 -5.51 -37.09 -8.16
C GLU A 716 -5.76 -37.11 -9.67
N LEU A 717 -6.89 -36.56 -10.15
CA LEU A 717 -7.15 -36.46 -11.58
C LEU A 717 -6.10 -35.62 -12.31
N PRO A 718 -5.89 -35.88 -13.61
CA PRO A 718 -5.10 -35.00 -14.48
C PRO A 718 -5.56 -33.54 -14.39
N ALA A 719 -4.62 -32.61 -14.50
CA ALA A 719 -4.88 -31.18 -14.42
C ALA A 719 -5.96 -30.70 -15.41
N GLU A 720 -5.97 -31.26 -16.62
CA GLU A 720 -6.97 -30.97 -17.67
C GLU A 720 -8.40 -31.31 -17.26
N GLU A 721 -8.59 -32.40 -16.51
CA GLU A 721 -9.91 -32.81 -16.01
C GLU A 721 -10.39 -31.92 -14.88
N LYS A 722 -9.47 -31.47 -14.02
CA LYS A 722 -9.76 -30.54 -12.92
C LYS A 722 -10.01 -29.12 -13.44
N ALA A 723 -9.37 -28.72 -14.53
CA ALA A 723 -9.46 -27.39 -15.09
C ALA A 723 -10.86 -26.97 -15.52
N LYS A 724 -11.73 -27.94 -15.83
CA LYS A 724 -13.15 -27.75 -16.19
C LYS A 724 -13.96 -27.05 -15.10
N TYR A 725 -13.51 -27.14 -13.85
CA TYR A 725 -14.21 -26.58 -12.69
C TYR A 725 -13.64 -25.23 -12.24
N TYR A 726 -12.64 -24.65 -12.92
CA TYR A 726 -12.21 -23.29 -12.64
C TYR A 726 -13.26 -22.28 -13.09
N ARG A 727 -13.41 -21.18 -12.35
CA ARG A 727 -14.37 -20.10 -12.66
C ARG A 727 -14.30 -19.60 -14.11
N GLU A 728 -13.12 -19.58 -14.71
CA GLU A 728 -12.90 -19.09 -16.07
C GLU A 728 -13.35 -20.10 -17.15
N ASN A 729 -13.46 -21.38 -16.79
CA ASN A 729 -13.84 -22.47 -17.69
C ASN A 729 -15.24 -23.05 -17.38
N ALA A 730 -15.78 -22.74 -16.21
CA ALA A 730 -17.16 -23.05 -15.85
C ALA A 730 -18.10 -22.21 -16.74
N GLY A 731 -19.15 -22.84 -17.28
CA GLY A 731 -20.19 -22.14 -18.04
C GLY A 731 -20.97 -21.13 -17.18
N ALA A 732 -22.00 -20.51 -17.75
CA ALA A 732 -22.82 -19.48 -17.09
C ALA A 732 -23.58 -19.94 -15.81
N ASP A 733 -23.41 -21.19 -15.38
CA ASP A 733 -24.01 -21.79 -14.18
C ASP A 733 -22.90 -22.04 -13.13
N GLU A 734 -22.65 -21.04 -12.29
CA GLU A 734 -21.43 -20.87 -11.47
C GLU A 734 -21.39 -21.69 -10.16
N SER A 735 -22.18 -22.76 -10.02
CA SER A 735 -22.45 -23.31 -8.69
C SER A 735 -21.31 -24.14 -8.09
N VAL A 736 -20.56 -24.92 -8.88
CA VAL A 736 -19.41 -25.73 -8.44
C VAL A 736 -18.11 -25.15 -8.97
N LEU A 737 -17.21 -24.75 -8.06
CA LEU A 737 -15.93 -24.13 -8.43
C LEU A 737 -14.76 -24.80 -7.72
N LEU A 738 -13.76 -25.19 -8.50
CA LEU A 738 -12.40 -25.47 -8.05
C LEU A 738 -11.66 -24.13 -7.90
N TYR A 739 -11.02 -23.95 -6.75
CA TYR A 739 -10.25 -22.75 -6.45
C TYR A 739 -9.12 -23.08 -5.47
N TRP A 740 -8.10 -22.25 -5.49
CA TRP A 740 -7.12 -22.12 -4.42
C TRP A 740 -7.37 -20.78 -3.72
N SER A 741 -7.08 -20.70 -2.44
CA SER A 741 -7.33 -19.49 -1.65
C SER A 741 -6.06 -18.63 -1.61
N ALA A 742 -6.14 -17.44 -2.20
CA ALA A 742 -5.14 -16.40 -2.08
C ALA A 742 -5.79 -15.19 -1.38
N ILE A 743 -5.18 -14.72 -0.29
CA ILE A 743 -5.76 -13.71 0.61
C ILE A 743 -4.80 -12.54 0.75
N GLY A 744 -5.32 -11.34 0.58
CA GLY A 744 -4.58 -10.07 0.56
C GLY A 744 -5.19 -9.13 -0.50
N ASP A 745 -4.88 -7.84 -0.42
CA ASP A 745 -5.12 -6.89 -1.52
C ASP A 745 -4.45 -7.43 -2.80
N LYS A 746 -4.84 -6.92 -3.99
CA LYS A 746 -4.32 -7.39 -5.29
C LYS A 746 -2.78 -7.58 -5.33
N ASP A 747 -2.05 -6.84 -4.50
CA ASP A 747 -0.59 -6.77 -4.47
C ASP A 747 0.08 -7.54 -3.29
N GLU A 748 -0.67 -8.01 -2.28
CA GLU A 748 -0.15 -8.74 -1.09
C GLU A 748 -0.75 -10.15 -0.93
N LYS A 749 -1.17 -10.78 -2.04
CA LYS A 749 -1.79 -12.11 -1.98
C LYS A 749 -0.83 -13.17 -1.47
N VAL A 750 -1.05 -13.60 -0.22
CA VAL A 750 -0.45 -14.82 0.33
C VAL A 750 -1.39 -15.98 0.05
N ILE A 751 -0.84 -17.07 -0.49
CA ILE A 751 -1.54 -18.28 -0.88
C ILE A 751 -1.58 -19.22 0.34
N GLU A 752 -2.77 -19.71 0.66
CA GLU A 752 -2.95 -20.80 1.63
C GLU A 752 -2.59 -22.12 0.95
N TRP A 753 -1.88 -23.01 1.64
CA TRP A 753 -1.41 -24.29 1.10
C TRP A 753 -2.54 -25.34 1.03
N ARG A 754 -3.56 -25.04 0.21
CA ARG A 754 -4.81 -25.80 0.06
C ARG A 754 -5.45 -25.57 -1.30
N ASP A 755 -5.84 -26.67 -1.95
CA ASP A 755 -6.80 -26.66 -3.06
C ASP A 755 -8.20 -27.01 -2.53
N SER A 756 -9.25 -26.39 -3.09
CA SER A 756 -10.64 -26.58 -2.64
C SER A 756 -11.60 -26.65 -3.81
N ILE A 757 -12.54 -27.60 -3.78
CA ILE A 757 -13.74 -27.55 -4.62
C ILE A 757 -14.95 -27.28 -3.74
N LYS A 758 -15.78 -26.29 -4.12
CA LYS A 758 -16.98 -25.89 -3.35
C LYS A 758 -18.23 -25.92 -4.19
N HIS A 759 -19.36 -26.17 -3.54
CA HIS A 759 -20.70 -25.92 -4.08
C HIS A 759 -21.58 -25.25 -3.04
N GLY A 760 -22.34 -24.24 -3.45
CA GLY A 760 -23.48 -23.76 -2.66
C GLY A 760 -24.60 -24.78 -2.75
N CYS A 761 -24.84 -25.54 -1.69
CA CYS A 761 -25.96 -26.49 -1.59
C CYS A 761 -27.28 -25.70 -1.54
N ASN A 762 -27.84 -25.38 -2.70
CA ASN A 762 -29.24 -25.01 -2.81
C ASN A 762 -30.08 -26.30 -2.82
N PRO A 763 -31.04 -26.50 -1.89
CA PRO A 763 -31.89 -27.69 -1.85
C PRO A 763 -32.66 -27.98 -3.14
N GLN A 764 -32.80 -26.99 -4.03
CA GLN A 764 -33.62 -27.10 -5.24
C GLN A 764 -32.85 -27.40 -6.54
N ASN A 765 -31.51 -27.41 -6.57
CA ASN A 765 -30.78 -27.63 -7.85
C ASN A 765 -29.40 -28.31 -7.72
N ASP A 766 -29.08 -29.09 -8.76
CA ASP A 766 -27.74 -29.44 -9.27
C ASP A 766 -26.93 -30.62 -8.69
N SER A 767 -27.50 -31.83 -8.80
CA SER A 767 -26.69 -33.05 -8.81
C SER A 767 -25.68 -33.10 -9.96
N ASN A 768 -25.93 -32.48 -11.12
CA ASN A 768 -25.09 -32.64 -12.31
C ASN A 768 -23.81 -31.78 -12.33
N LEU A 769 -23.69 -30.77 -11.46
CA LEU A 769 -22.58 -29.82 -11.48
C LEU A 769 -21.35 -30.30 -10.70
N TRP A 770 -21.52 -31.21 -9.72
CA TRP A 770 -20.37 -31.84 -9.07
C TRP A 770 -19.59 -32.73 -10.05
N PRO A 771 -18.25 -32.83 -9.91
CA PRO A 771 -17.47 -33.80 -10.65
C PRO A 771 -18.04 -35.20 -10.51
N PRO A 772 -18.12 -36.00 -11.59
CA PRO A 772 -18.63 -37.36 -11.54
C PRO A 772 -17.98 -38.22 -10.44
N GLN A 773 -16.72 -37.93 -10.10
CA GLN A 773 -15.93 -38.63 -9.10
C GLN A 773 -16.37 -38.36 -7.66
N THR A 774 -17.01 -37.22 -7.37
CA THR A 774 -17.43 -36.84 -6.00
C THR A 774 -18.94 -36.70 -5.83
N ARG A 775 -19.67 -36.57 -6.95
CA ARG A 775 -21.10 -36.25 -6.99
C ARG A 775 -21.95 -37.12 -6.07
N ASN A 776 -21.91 -38.45 -6.25
CA ASN A 776 -22.80 -39.34 -5.52
C ASN A 776 -22.49 -39.35 -4.02
N GLN A 777 -21.21 -39.29 -3.66
CA GLN A 777 -20.73 -39.30 -2.29
C GLN A 777 -21.10 -38.01 -1.56
N VAL A 778 -20.98 -36.86 -2.22
CA VAL A 778 -21.42 -35.57 -1.65
C VAL A 778 -22.94 -35.58 -1.42
N LEU A 779 -23.72 -36.06 -2.40
CA LEU A 779 -25.18 -36.11 -2.28
C LEU A 779 -25.64 -37.04 -1.17
N GLU A 780 -25.02 -38.22 -1.04
CA GLU A 780 -25.34 -39.15 0.05
C GLU A 780 -24.91 -38.56 1.40
N TYR A 781 -23.73 -37.94 1.51
CA TYR A 781 -23.32 -37.26 2.74
C TYR A 781 -24.30 -36.14 3.13
N GLN A 782 -24.70 -35.30 2.18
CA GLN A 782 -25.64 -34.20 2.42
C GLN A 782 -26.99 -34.70 2.98
N LYS A 783 -27.49 -35.84 2.47
CA LYS A 783 -28.74 -36.47 2.94
C LYS A 783 -28.69 -36.87 4.41
N TRP A 784 -27.53 -37.25 4.94
CA TRP A 784 -27.33 -37.60 6.35
C TRP A 784 -26.92 -36.41 7.22
N ALA A 785 -26.04 -35.54 6.72
CA ALA A 785 -25.48 -34.43 7.47
C ALA A 785 -26.49 -33.28 7.66
N THR A 786 -27.38 -33.03 6.69
CA THR A 786 -28.37 -31.94 6.79
C THR A 786 -29.36 -32.16 7.95
N PRO A 787 -30.01 -33.33 8.10
CA PRO A 787 -30.87 -33.58 9.26
C PRO A 787 -30.11 -33.57 10.59
N LEU A 788 -28.86 -34.03 10.61
CA LEU A 788 -28.02 -33.97 11.81
C LEU A 788 -27.73 -32.52 12.22
N ALA A 789 -27.38 -31.66 11.27
CA ALA A 789 -27.17 -30.24 11.53
C ALA A 789 -28.43 -29.56 12.06
N LYS A 790 -29.61 -29.88 11.50
CA LYS A 790 -30.91 -29.38 11.99
C LYS A 790 -31.15 -29.78 13.45
N LYS A 791 -30.93 -31.06 13.79
CA LYS A 791 -31.06 -31.56 15.18
C LYS A 791 -30.09 -30.87 16.14
N LEU A 792 -28.84 -30.64 15.74
CA LEU A 792 -27.87 -29.92 16.57
C LEU A 792 -28.30 -28.47 16.81
N LEU A 793 -28.81 -27.79 15.78
CA LEU A 793 -29.37 -26.44 15.92
C LEU A 793 -30.57 -26.43 16.87
N GLU A 794 -31.50 -27.37 16.76
CA GLU A 794 -32.64 -27.50 17.68
C GLU A 794 -32.18 -27.62 19.15
N VAL A 795 -31.18 -28.46 19.42
CA VAL A 795 -30.60 -28.60 20.77
C VAL A 795 -29.96 -27.30 21.26
N LEU A 796 -29.23 -26.59 20.40
CA LEU A 796 -28.61 -25.31 20.73
C LEU A 796 -29.67 -24.23 20.99
N LEU A 797 -30.73 -24.17 20.20
CA LEU A 797 -31.84 -23.22 20.35
C LEU A 797 -32.65 -23.46 21.62
N LYS A 798 -32.90 -24.73 21.99
CA LYS A 798 -33.51 -25.07 23.29
C LYS A 798 -32.72 -24.47 24.45
N GLY A 799 -31.38 -24.50 24.39
CA GLY A 799 -30.51 -23.87 25.38
C GLY A 799 -30.61 -22.34 25.45
N LEU A 800 -31.15 -21.72 24.40
CA LEU A 800 -31.47 -20.29 24.31
C LEU A 800 -32.96 -20.00 24.58
N ASN A 801 -33.74 -20.98 25.04
CA ASN A 801 -35.19 -20.89 25.22
C ASN A 801 -35.95 -20.54 23.92
N VAL A 802 -35.42 -20.99 22.78
CA VAL A 802 -36.06 -20.93 21.46
C VAL A 802 -36.52 -22.34 21.12
N ASN A 803 -37.83 -22.58 21.15
CA ASN A 803 -38.35 -23.94 21.33
C ASN A 803 -38.37 -24.80 20.05
N GLU A 804 -38.56 -24.22 18.86
CA GLU A 804 -38.64 -24.96 17.59
C GLU A 804 -38.12 -24.10 16.41
N ILE A 805 -37.59 -24.76 15.38
CA ILE A 805 -37.28 -24.12 14.09
C ILE A 805 -38.56 -24.14 13.25
N ASP A 806 -39.29 -23.03 13.26
CA ASP A 806 -40.46 -22.83 12.41
C ASP A 806 -40.09 -22.25 11.03
N GLU A 807 -41.09 -22.01 10.17
CA GLU A 807 -40.91 -21.45 8.84
C GLU A 807 -40.22 -20.07 8.84
N SER A 808 -40.23 -19.34 9.96
CA SER A 808 -39.57 -18.04 10.09
C SER A 808 -38.09 -18.15 10.47
N LEU A 809 -37.73 -19.18 11.26
CA LEU A 809 -36.35 -19.41 11.71
C LEU A 809 -35.54 -20.25 10.74
N GLU A 810 -36.18 -21.06 9.91
CA GLU A 810 -35.48 -21.93 8.95
C GLU A 810 -34.59 -21.13 7.97
N PRO A 811 -35.04 -20.03 7.32
CA PRO A 811 -34.17 -19.18 6.50
C PRO A 811 -33.08 -18.46 7.31
N LEU A 812 -33.33 -18.15 8.58
CA LEU A 812 -32.37 -17.47 9.45
C LEU A 812 -31.24 -18.40 9.92
N LEU A 813 -31.49 -19.71 10.02
CA LEU A 813 -30.55 -20.67 10.60
C LEU A 813 -29.93 -21.61 9.56
N MET A 814 -30.69 -22.01 8.55
CA MET A 814 -30.33 -23.02 7.55
C MET A 814 -30.69 -22.59 6.12
N GLY A 815 -30.77 -21.28 5.88
CA GLY A 815 -31.18 -20.71 4.60
C GLY A 815 -30.23 -21.01 3.44
N THR A 816 -28.93 -21.10 3.70
CA THR A 816 -27.94 -21.57 2.72
C THR A 816 -26.98 -22.57 3.33
N MET A 817 -26.67 -23.64 2.60
CA MET A 817 -25.65 -24.61 2.99
C MET A 817 -24.55 -24.65 1.94
N ALA A 818 -23.32 -24.99 2.35
CA ALA A 818 -22.22 -25.18 1.41
C ALA A 818 -21.33 -26.33 1.85
N ILE A 819 -20.96 -27.19 0.90
CA ILE A 819 -19.98 -28.26 1.11
C ILE A 819 -18.71 -27.91 0.35
N ASN A 820 -17.59 -27.93 1.06
CA ASN A 820 -16.27 -27.84 0.43
C ASN A 820 -15.54 -29.16 0.61
N ILE A 821 -14.81 -29.61 -0.42
CA ILE A 821 -13.79 -30.66 -0.29
C ILE A 821 -12.43 -29.97 -0.39
N ASN A 822 -11.70 -29.96 0.72
CA ASN A 822 -10.40 -29.32 0.83
C ASN A 822 -9.29 -30.38 0.79
N TYR A 823 -8.28 -30.14 -0.04
CA TYR A 823 -7.08 -30.97 -0.17
C TYR A 823 -5.83 -30.16 0.17
N TYR A 824 -5.04 -30.66 1.11
CA TYR A 824 -3.80 -30.05 1.55
C TYR A 824 -2.66 -30.98 1.15
N PRO A 825 -1.89 -30.67 0.10
CA PRO A 825 -0.78 -31.51 -0.30
C PRO A 825 0.36 -31.49 0.75
N PRO A 826 1.23 -32.52 0.79
CA PRO A 826 2.43 -32.49 1.61
C PRO A 826 3.25 -31.23 1.33
N CYS A 827 3.77 -30.60 2.39
CA CYS A 827 4.49 -29.33 2.31
C CYS A 827 5.96 -29.48 2.72
N PRO A 828 6.94 -29.07 1.90
CA PRO A 828 8.36 -29.18 2.26
C PRO A 828 8.75 -28.27 3.44
N ASN A 829 8.03 -27.16 3.67
CA ASN A 829 8.31 -26.23 4.78
C ASN A 829 7.03 -25.87 5.57
N PRO A 830 6.46 -26.81 6.34
CA PRO A 830 5.16 -26.61 7.00
C PRO A 830 5.18 -25.52 8.09
N SER A 831 6.35 -25.15 8.61
CA SER A 831 6.50 -24.14 9.68
C SER A 831 6.33 -22.69 9.21
N ILE A 832 6.45 -22.43 7.90
CA ILE A 832 6.40 -21.08 7.34
C ILE A 832 5.17 -20.84 6.46
N THR A 833 4.27 -21.83 6.37
CA THR A 833 3.00 -21.73 5.64
C THR A 833 1.81 -22.17 6.50
N ILE A 834 0.60 -22.09 5.93
CA ILE A 834 -0.63 -22.53 6.58
C ILE A 834 -1.63 -23.02 5.53
N GLY A 835 -2.43 -24.03 5.87
CA GLY A 835 -3.47 -24.57 5.01
C GLY A 835 -4.76 -23.74 5.04
N CYS A 836 -5.06 -23.13 6.18
CA CYS A 836 -6.12 -22.13 6.33
C CYS A 836 -5.71 -21.17 7.46
N ARG A 837 -5.71 -19.86 7.20
CA ARG A 837 -5.29 -18.85 8.17
C ARG A 837 -6.22 -18.80 9.39
N ARG A 838 -5.83 -18.00 10.39
CA ARG A 838 -6.64 -17.76 11.59
C ARG A 838 -7.93 -17.02 11.24
N HIS A 839 -9.07 -17.64 11.53
CA HIS A 839 -10.39 -17.08 11.24
C HIS A 839 -11.48 -17.63 12.17
N CYS A 840 -12.63 -16.96 12.20
CA CYS A 840 -13.90 -17.50 12.69
C CYS A 840 -14.80 -17.82 11.48
N ASP A 841 -15.70 -18.78 11.61
CA ASP A 841 -16.66 -19.08 10.55
C ASP A 841 -17.83 -18.09 10.59
N VAL A 842 -18.32 -17.66 9.43
CA VAL A 842 -19.54 -16.83 9.33
C VAL A 842 -20.84 -17.59 9.60
N SER A 843 -20.78 -18.91 9.60
CA SER A 843 -21.93 -19.81 9.65
C SER A 843 -22.74 -19.68 10.96
N CYS A 844 -23.88 -20.37 11.03
CA CYS A 844 -24.52 -20.67 12.30
C CYS A 844 -23.72 -21.78 13.00
N ILE A 845 -23.56 -22.90 12.30
CA ILE A 845 -22.69 -24.00 12.71
C ILE A 845 -21.96 -24.58 11.49
N THR A 846 -20.83 -25.22 11.74
CA THR A 846 -20.08 -25.98 10.73
C THR A 846 -19.91 -27.42 11.22
N LEU A 847 -20.15 -28.40 10.35
CA LEU A 847 -19.84 -29.82 10.58
C LEU A 847 -18.64 -30.20 9.72
N LEU A 848 -17.53 -30.57 10.34
CA LEU A 848 -16.26 -30.85 9.68
C LEU A 848 -15.93 -32.34 9.76
N LEU A 849 -15.93 -33.00 8.60
CA LEU A 849 -15.31 -34.31 8.43
C LEU A 849 -13.81 -34.15 8.19
N GLN A 850 -12.99 -34.88 8.93
CA GLN A 850 -11.52 -34.88 8.81
C GLN A 850 -11.01 -36.28 8.46
N ASP A 851 -9.84 -36.35 7.83
CA ASP A 851 -9.06 -37.58 7.77
C ASP A 851 -8.25 -37.80 9.06
N ASP A 852 -7.41 -38.83 9.08
CA ASP A 852 -6.54 -39.18 10.21
C ASP A 852 -5.23 -38.38 10.27
N THR A 853 -4.99 -37.42 9.35
CA THR A 853 -3.76 -36.63 9.30
C THR A 853 -3.73 -35.53 10.37
N GLY A 854 -4.88 -35.00 10.78
CA GLY A 854 -4.97 -33.94 11.80
C GLY A 854 -4.75 -32.54 11.25
N GLY A 855 -4.23 -31.61 12.04
CA GLY A 855 -3.83 -30.28 11.58
C GLY A 855 -4.84 -29.15 11.82
N LEU A 856 -6.02 -29.42 12.39
CA LEU A 856 -6.91 -28.36 12.87
C LEU A 856 -6.45 -27.88 14.26
N TYR A 857 -6.32 -26.57 14.41
CA TYR A 857 -5.98 -25.91 15.67
C TYR A 857 -7.05 -24.89 16.03
N VAL A 858 -7.50 -24.91 17.28
CA VAL A 858 -8.52 -23.99 17.80
C VAL A 858 -7.95 -23.19 18.96
N ARG A 859 -8.39 -21.94 19.12
CA ARG A 859 -7.96 -21.12 20.25
C ARG A 859 -8.50 -21.72 21.56
N GLY A 860 -7.61 -21.90 22.54
CA GLY A 860 -7.95 -22.46 23.85
C GLY A 860 -8.78 -21.52 24.72
N THR A 861 -9.27 -22.05 25.86
CA THR A 861 -10.12 -21.27 26.78
C THR A 861 -9.32 -20.42 27.77
N LYS A 862 -7.99 -20.60 27.82
CA LYS A 862 -7.07 -19.94 28.75
C LYS A 862 -5.91 -19.28 28.01
N GLY A 863 -5.87 -17.94 28.03
CA GLY A 863 -4.80 -17.16 27.41
C GLY A 863 -4.80 -17.28 25.87
N ASP A 864 -3.62 -17.12 25.27
CA ASP A 864 -3.45 -17.11 23.80
C ASP A 864 -3.05 -18.47 23.22
N ASN A 865 -3.23 -19.56 23.98
CA ASN A 865 -2.82 -20.90 23.58
C ASN A 865 -3.68 -21.49 22.44
N TRP A 866 -3.11 -22.44 21.70
CA TRP A 866 -3.75 -23.22 20.66
C TRP A 866 -3.91 -24.68 21.07
N ILE A 867 -5.06 -25.28 20.77
CA ILE A 867 -5.35 -26.68 21.02
C ILE A 867 -5.35 -27.42 19.69
N HIS A 868 -4.55 -28.49 19.59
CA HIS A 868 -4.62 -29.40 18.45
C HIS A 868 -5.88 -30.28 18.58
N VAL A 869 -6.76 -30.23 17.57
CA VAL A 869 -7.93 -31.09 17.51
C VAL A 869 -7.51 -32.43 16.89
N ASN A 870 -7.17 -33.39 17.76
CA ASN A 870 -6.81 -34.73 17.33
C ASN A 870 -8.02 -35.41 16.67
N PRO A 871 -7.91 -35.86 15.39
CA PRO A 871 -8.99 -36.56 14.72
C PRO A 871 -9.37 -37.84 15.47
N ILE A 872 -10.64 -37.98 15.80
CA ILE A 872 -11.21 -39.23 16.27
C ILE A 872 -11.78 -39.95 15.06
N LYS A 873 -11.47 -41.25 14.93
CA LYS A 873 -12.01 -42.07 13.85
C LYS A 873 -13.54 -42.00 13.85
N ASP A 874 -14.13 -41.82 12.68
CA ASP A 874 -15.58 -41.75 12.46
C ASP A 874 -16.27 -40.58 13.18
N ALA A 875 -15.53 -39.55 13.62
CA ALA A 875 -16.08 -38.38 14.29
C ALA A 875 -16.26 -37.19 13.34
N LEU A 876 -17.14 -36.27 13.72
CA LEU A 876 -17.23 -34.94 13.11
C LEU A 876 -16.84 -33.89 14.15
N ALA A 877 -16.00 -32.93 13.75
CA ALA A 877 -15.81 -31.71 14.52
C ALA A 877 -16.96 -30.74 14.23
N VAL A 878 -17.54 -30.14 15.26
CA VAL A 878 -18.63 -29.17 15.15
C VAL A 878 -18.16 -27.86 15.79
N ASN A 879 -18.41 -26.74 15.11
CA ASN A 879 -18.15 -25.43 15.68
C ASN A 879 -19.28 -24.43 15.45
N ILE A 880 -19.32 -23.45 16.33
CA ILE A 880 -20.24 -22.32 16.29
C ILE A 880 -19.64 -21.21 15.43
N GLY A 881 -20.42 -20.67 14.51
CA GLY A 881 -20.02 -19.51 13.71
C GLY A 881 -20.58 -18.19 14.24
N ASP A 882 -20.11 -17.10 13.67
CA ASP A 882 -20.43 -15.72 14.05
C ASP A 882 -21.94 -15.45 14.05
N SER A 883 -22.68 -16.01 13.08
CA SER A 883 -24.13 -15.79 12.97
C SER A 883 -24.85 -16.26 14.22
N LEU A 884 -24.52 -17.45 14.74
CA LEU A 884 -25.15 -17.98 15.94
C LEU A 884 -24.62 -17.32 17.22
N GLN A 885 -23.37 -16.85 17.25
CA GLN A 885 -22.88 -16.01 18.35
C GLN A 885 -23.65 -14.68 18.45
N ILE A 886 -23.88 -14.02 17.30
CA ILE A 886 -24.67 -12.78 17.21
C ILE A 886 -26.10 -13.03 17.69
N MET A 887 -26.76 -14.07 17.16
CA MET A 887 -28.14 -14.40 17.51
C MET A 887 -28.31 -14.84 18.97
N SER A 888 -27.32 -15.52 19.55
CA SER A 888 -27.34 -15.94 20.95
C SER A 888 -26.93 -14.83 21.93
N ASN A 889 -26.63 -13.61 21.44
CA ASN A 889 -26.14 -12.49 22.24
C ASN A 889 -24.93 -12.90 23.11
N ASP A 890 -23.91 -13.49 22.49
CA ASP A 890 -22.68 -13.98 23.14
C ASP A 890 -22.83 -15.22 24.04
N ARG A 891 -23.98 -15.88 24.13
CA ARG A 891 -24.09 -17.12 24.94
C ARG A 891 -23.34 -18.29 24.34
N TYR A 892 -23.32 -18.41 23.01
CA TYR A 892 -22.45 -19.34 22.29
C TYR A 892 -21.29 -18.60 21.64
N LYS A 893 -20.14 -19.29 21.49
CA LYS A 893 -18.89 -18.64 21.11
C LYS A 893 -18.41 -19.15 19.76
N SER A 894 -18.28 -18.25 18.80
CA SER A 894 -17.44 -18.46 17.63
C SER A 894 -15.97 -18.25 18.01
N ILE A 895 -15.17 -19.26 17.69
CA ILE A 895 -13.79 -19.37 18.14
C ILE A 895 -12.85 -19.38 16.94
N GLU A 896 -11.79 -18.62 17.11
CA GLU A 896 -10.73 -18.52 16.12
C GLU A 896 -10.03 -19.87 15.96
N HIS A 897 -9.87 -20.31 14.73
CA HIS A 897 -9.23 -21.57 14.38
C HIS A 897 -8.40 -21.42 13.11
N CYS A 898 -7.45 -22.33 12.91
CA CYS A 898 -6.58 -22.37 11.74
C CYS A 898 -6.20 -23.82 11.39
N VAL A 899 -5.61 -24.02 10.21
CA VAL A 899 -5.24 -25.35 9.72
C VAL A 899 -3.76 -25.39 9.35
N ALA A 900 -2.95 -26.16 10.08
CA ALA A 900 -1.57 -26.44 9.71
C ALA A 900 -1.49 -27.50 8.61
N VAL A 901 -0.35 -27.56 7.93
CA VAL A 901 -0.06 -28.58 6.90
C VAL A 901 1.03 -29.53 7.37
N ASP A 902 0.99 -30.76 6.87
CA ASP A 902 1.96 -31.80 7.17
C ASP A 902 3.03 -31.88 6.08
N SER A 903 4.24 -32.33 6.43
CA SER A 903 5.35 -32.47 5.47
C SER A 903 5.36 -33.78 4.68
N SER A 904 4.60 -34.78 5.12
CA SER A 904 4.71 -36.16 4.63
C SER A 904 3.41 -36.70 4.06
N ARG A 905 2.26 -36.25 4.55
CA ARG A 905 0.94 -36.77 4.17
C ARG A 905 0.06 -35.68 3.59
N ALA A 906 -0.65 -36.03 2.51
CA ALA A 906 -1.75 -35.22 2.04
C ALA A 906 -2.92 -35.32 3.02
N ARG A 907 -3.65 -34.23 3.20
CA ARG A 907 -4.84 -34.18 4.05
C ARG A 907 -6.11 -33.89 3.25
N ILE A 908 -7.21 -34.55 3.60
CA ILE A 908 -8.57 -34.17 3.18
C ILE A 908 -9.38 -33.65 4.37
N SER A 909 -10.19 -32.62 4.13
CA SER A 909 -11.26 -32.23 5.05
C SER A 909 -12.50 -31.76 4.30
N VAL A 910 -13.68 -32.09 4.80
CA VAL A 910 -14.96 -31.73 4.19
C VAL A 910 -15.86 -30.99 5.20
N PRO A 911 -15.81 -29.65 5.25
CA PRO A 911 -16.79 -28.88 6.00
C PRO A 911 -18.13 -28.76 5.27
N LEU A 912 -19.21 -28.95 6.02
CA LEU A 912 -20.56 -28.49 5.72
C LEU A 912 -20.83 -27.21 6.52
N PHE A 913 -20.93 -26.09 5.83
CA PHE A 913 -21.32 -24.80 6.41
C PHE A 913 -22.84 -24.64 6.38
N VAL A 914 -23.44 -24.29 7.52
CA VAL A 914 -24.88 -24.06 7.64
C VAL A 914 -25.09 -22.60 8.00
N ASN A 915 -25.63 -21.81 7.07
CA ASN A 915 -25.67 -20.36 7.13
C ASN A 915 -27.12 -19.83 7.03
N PRO A 916 -27.37 -18.59 7.46
CA PRO A 916 -28.57 -17.85 7.10
C PRO A 916 -28.73 -17.68 5.57
N SER A 917 -29.93 -17.36 5.11
CA SER A 917 -30.16 -16.80 3.78
C SER A 917 -29.53 -15.42 3.66
N LEU A 918 -29.07 -15.05 2.45
CA LEU A 918 -28.43 -13.76 2.20
C LEU A 918 -29.35 -12.54 2.50
N ASP A 919 -30.66 -12.72 2.42
CA ASP A 919 -31.68 -11.73 2.74
C ASP A 919 -32.15 -11.76 4.20
N SER A 920 -31.67 -12.70 5.02
CA SER A 920 -31.99 -12.78 6.44
C SER A 920 -31.33 -11.65 7.23
N VAL A 921 -32.03 -11.12 8.23
CA VAL A 921 -31.47 -10.16 9.19
C VAL A 921 -31.05 -10.89 10.46
N ILE A 922 -29.74 -10.96 10.71
CA ILE A 922 -29.19 -11.56 11.93
C ILE A 922 -29.09 -10.52 13.04
N GLY A 923 -29.38 -10.93 14.27
CA GLY A 923 -29.32 -10.09 15.47
C GLY A 923 -29.75 -10.87 16.70
N PRO A 924 -29.52 -10.36 17.93
CA PRO A 924 -29.88 -11.06 19.16
C PRO A 924 -31.35 -11.52 19.18
N PHE A 925 -31.59 -12.80 19.48
CA PHE A 925 -32.94 -13.31 19.65
C PHE A 925 -33.66 -12.53 20.77
N SER A 926 -34.94 -12.26 20.55
CA SER A 926 -35.78 -11.54 21.53
C SER A 926 -35.73 -12.17 22.93
N GLN A 927 -35.63 -13.50 22.99
CA GLN A 927 -35.52 -14.32 24.18
C GLN A 927 -34.30 -13.97 25.04
N MET A 928 -33.20 -13.52 24.42
CA MET A 928 -31.98 -13.10 25.10
C MET A 928 -32.12 -11.73 25.78
N LEU A 929 -33.14 -10.95 25.40
CA LEU A 929 -33.34 -9.57 25.87
C LEU A 929 -34.50 -9.44 26.86
N LYS A 930 -35.24 -10.53 27.15
CA LYS A 930 -36.48 -10.51 27.94
C LYS A 930 -36.30 -10.05 29.40
N ASP A 931 -35.13 -10.25 29.98
CA ASP A 931 -34.84 -9.91 31.39
C ASP A 931 -34.14 -8.54 31.57
N GLY A 932 -34.22 -7.66 30.56
CA GLY A 932 -33.57 -6.34 30.59
C GLY A 932 -32.08 -6.37 30.25
N GLU A 933 -31.58 -7.51 29.76
CA GLU A 933 -30.24 -7.62 29.20
C GLU A 933 -30.08 -6.70 27.98
N LYS A 934 -28.94 -6.02 27.90
CA LYS A 934 -28.64 -5.14 26.76
C LYS A 934 -28.15 -5.96 25.57
N PRO A 935 -28.57 -5.62 24.34
CA PRO A 935 -28.00 -6.24 23.16
C PRO A 935 -26.51 -5.90 23.06
N VAL A 936 -25.68 -6.89 22.76
CA VAL A 936 -24.26 -6.72 22.42
C VAL A 936 -24.10 -6.41 20.93
N TYR A 937 -25.04 -6.90 20.11
CA TYR A 937 -25.02 -6.81 18.66
C TYR A 937 -26.26 -6.08 18.12
N LYS A 938 -26.07 -5.30 17.06
CA LYS A 938 -27.16 -4.71 16.26
C LYS A 938 -27.70 -5.73 15.26
N HIS A 939 -28.88 -5.45 14.74
CA HIS A 939 -29.46 -6.24 13.64
C HIS A 939 -28.77 -5.84 12.33
N VAL A 940 -28.29 -6.81 11.56
CA VAL A 940 -27.61 -6.59 10.28
C VAL A 940 -28.13 -7.56 9.22
N LEU A 941 -28.19 -7.12 7.97
CA LEU A 941 -28.49 -7.98 6.85
C LEU A 941 -27.33 -8.97 6.64
N PHE A 942 -27.62 -10.26 6.46
CA PHE A 942 -26.59 -11.28 6.36
C PHE A 942 -25.73 -11.11 5.11
N SER A 943 -26.29 -10.64 3.98
CA SER A 943 -25.51 -10.29 2.79
C SER A 943 -24.50 -9.17 3.04
N ASP A 944 -24.86 -8.11 3.78
CA ASP A 944 -23.92 -7.05 4.14
C ASP A 944 -22.79 -7.58 5.03
N TYR A 945 -23.11 -8.47 5.99
CA TYR A 945 -22.12 -9.13 6.83
C TYR A 945 -21.21 -10.06 6.03
N TRP A 946 -21.78 -10.83 5.11
CA TRP A 946 -21.09 -11.73 4.19
C TRP A 946 -20.10 -10.97 3.30
N ASP A 947 -20.56 -9.89 2.67
CA ASP A 947 -19.73 -9.03 1.82
C ASP A 947 -18.62 -8.35 2.63
N TYR A 948 -18.92 -7.84 3.82
CA TYR A 948 -17.89 -7.32 4.73
C TYR A 948 -16.84 -8.38 5.06
N PHE A 949 -17.27 -9.59 5.46
CA PHE A 949 -16.37 -10.67 5.84
C PHE A 949 -15.46 -11.11 4.70
N PHE A 950 -16.00 -11.31 3.49
CA PHE A 950 -15.23 -11.78 2.35
C PHE A 950 -14.41 -10.68 1.65
N SER A 951 -14.81 -9.41 1.76
CA SER A 951 -14.04 -8.27 1.22
C SER A 951 -12.90 -7.85 2.13
N LYS A 952 -13.12 -7.79 3.45
CA LYS A 952 -12.11 -7.36 4.43
C LYS A 952 -11.25 -8.50 4.95
N ARG A 953 -11.76 -9.75 4.89
CA ARG A 953 -11.11 -10.95 5.42
C ARG A 953 -10.47 -10.67 6.81
N PRO A 954 -11.25 -10.19 7.80
CA PRO A 954 -10.72 -9.89 9.12
C PRO A 954 -10.02 -11.12 9.72
N SER A 955 -8.96 -10.89 10.50
CA SER A 955 -8.28 -11.96 11.25
C SER A 955 -8.92 -12.13 12.61
N GLY A 956 -9.11 -13.38 13.04
CA GLY A 956 -9.70 -13.68 14.35
C GLY A 956 -11.10 -13.10 14.54
N LYS A 957 -11.36 -12.51 15.71
CA LYS A 957 -12.70 -12.02 16.11
C LYS A 957 -13.08 -10.63 15.58
N ALA A 958 -12.23 -10.01 14.77
CA ALA A 958 -12.51 -8.70 14.18
C ALA A 958 -13.69 -8.73 13.17
N SER A 959 -14.15 -9.93 12.75
CA SER A 959 -15.36 -10.10 11.96
C SER A 959 -16.60 -9.57 12.69
N LEU A 960 -16.72 -9.87 13.98
CA LEU A 960 -17.89 -9.53 14.79
C LEU A 960 -18.06 -8.03 15.02
N ASP A 961 -17.01 -7.22 14.89
CA ASP A 961 -17.05 -5.77 15.13
C ASP A 961 -18.02 -5.04 14.18
N PHE A 962 -18.28 -5.61 13.00
CA PHE A 962 -19.31 -5.08 12.10
C PHE A 962 -20.70 -5.08 12.72
N ALA A 963 -21.02 -6.11 13.51
CA ALA A 963 -22.33 -6.30 14.12
C ALA A 963 -22.40 -5.82 15.58
N LYS A 964 -21.28 -5.49 16.24
CA LYS A 964 -21.30 -4.97 17.63
C LYS A 964 -21.93 -3.56 17.70
N ILE A 965 -22.51 -3.26 18.86
CA ILE A 965 -23.09 -1.94 19.20
C ILE A 965 -22.02 -0.97 19.70
#